data_AF-A0A2E9GU28-F1
#
_entry.id   AF-A0A2E9GU28-F1
#
_cell.length_a   1.000
_cell.length_b   1.000
_cell.length_c   1.000
_cell.angle_alpha   90.00
_cell.angle_beta   90.00
_cell.angle_gamma   90.00
#
_symmetry.space_group_name_H-M   'P 1'
#
loop_
_entity.id
_entity.type
_entity.pdbx_description
1 polymer ?
#
loop_
_entity_poly.entity_id
_entity_poly.type
_entity_poly.pdbx_seq_one_letter_code
_entity_poly.pdbx_strand_id
1 'polypeptide(L)'
;RTKRTASLALLLGFAALLLGFAALLLGFAACSGEHVGPGEITAAALPEPVVTARARRQTDARDALAAAGKRQILFGDLHVHTAFSPDAFITSLPMLGGSGLHPPADACDFARFCADLDFWSINDHAEGISPQHWRETIESIQQCNAVARHPTSPDLVSFLGWEWTQVGSTPGDHFGHKNVVLLDTAADRVPRRPIAAPRPEFRAAPLPGITRLVAPLLNFGDRQLYFDYQRYTEEVQEAPLCARDIPSPELPDTCHEVARDPSELFDKLDEWGFESLVIPHGTSWGLMTPTGFSLARPLAAGHHDPERERLFELYSGHGSAETWHDQPGGLVGVETPAACPPPSDEFLPCCWQAGEIIRGRCGEPASADCEARVREARRIYLEAGAAGHTTVPGAGAAEWLDCDQCRDCFNPAFSHRPGGSAQYALAITRGGSAAPRRYRFGMIGSSDTHDARAGNGFKEFSRVENTEASDRPALMRRLAADRREPVARAESVILSELPLSQRRDMERGASFLFTGGLVAVHADGRNRRAIWDALMRREVYATSGERILLWFDLLNGPSGPAPMGSEVRGQRGAPRLRVAAVGAFEQRPGCPDHVMRALPPERLEALCLGECYFPGERRHAIQRIEVVRIRAQQDPSEPVSSLIEDPWRIFPCPGDGAGCSVEFEDPQWLLEAREFVYYARAIQEPTPAVNAGGLRCTRDASGTCIAVNPCWGDDRTPAGDDCLADNEERAWSSPIFLQPAEQ
;
A
#
# COMPACT_ATOMS: atom_id res chain seq x y z
N ARG A 1 46.35 -58.77 -13.61
CA ARG A 1 46.58 -57.83 -12.49
C ARG A 1 46.01 -56.43 -12.76
N THR A 2 46.15 -55.90 -13.97
CA THR A 2 45.70 -54.55 -14.41
C THR A 2 44.19 -54.28 -14.37
N LYS A 3 43.31 -55.27 -14.59
CA LYS A 3 41.85 -55.07 -14.48
C LYS A 3 41.35 -54.94 -13.04
N ARG A 4 41.96 -55.66 -12.09
CA ARG A 4 41.58 -55.60 -10.66
C ARG A 4 41.98 -54.28 -10.00
N THR A 5 43.10 -53.69 -10.41
CA THR A 5 43.56 -52.38 -9.93
C THR A 5 42.69 -51.24 -10.45
N ALA A 6 42.20 -51.32 -11.69
CA ALA A 6 41.28 -50.33 -12.25
C ALA A 6 39.90 -50.36 -11.55
N SER A 7 39.33 -51.54 -11.30
CA SER A 7 38.05 -51.66 -10.56
C SER A 7 38.16 -51.19 -9.12
N LEU A 8 39.30 -51.45 -8.44
CA LEU A 8 39.52 -50.98 -7.08
C LEU A 8 39.68 -49.45 -7.01
N ALA A 9 40.37 -48.84 -7.98
CA ALA A 9 40.48 -47.39 -8.09
C ALA A 9 39.11 -46.73 -8.36
N LEU A 10 38.26 -47.36 -9.19
CA LEU A 10 36.90 -46.88 -9.45
C LEU A 10 36.01 -46.95 -8.21
N LEU A 11 36.09 -48.06 -7.46
CA LEU A 11 35.38 -48.26 -6.19
C LEU A 11 35.83 -47.27 -5.11
N LEU A 12 37.14 -47.04 -4.99
CA LEU A 12 37.69 -46.04 -4.07
C LEU A 12 37.31 -44.62 -4.46
N GLY A 13 37.29 -44.30 -5.77
CA GLY A 13 36.82 -43.02 -6.28
C GLY A 13 35.33 -42.79 -5.99
N PHE A 14 34.49 -43.81 -6.19
CA PHE A 14 33.07 -43.74 -5.88
C PHE A 14 32.79 -43.63 -4.37
N ALA A 15 33.52 -44.38 -3.54
CA ALA A 15 33.42 -44.29 -2.09
C ALA A 15 33.87 -42.92 -1.57
N ALA A 16 34.93 -42.33 -2.14
CA ALA A 16 35.38 -40.98 -1.81
C ALA A 16 34.34 -39.91 -2.22
N LEU A 17 33.69 -40.08 -3.39
CA LEU A 17 32.58 -39.23 -3.82
C LEU A 17 31.38 -39.33 -2.87
N LEU A 18 31.00 -40.53 -2.46
CA LEU A 18 29.91 -40.75 -1.50
C LEU A 18 30.23 -40.19 -0.11
N LEU A 19 31.46 -40.36 0.37
CA LEU A 19 31.92 -39.78 1.64
C LEU A 19 31.98 -38.25 1.56
N GLY A 20 32.45 -37.70 0.45
CA GLY A 20 32.42 -36.26 0.19
C GLY A 20 31.00 -35.72 0.18
N PHE A 21 30.08 -36.39 -0.50
CA PHE A 21 28.66 -36.03 -0.53
C PHE A 21 27.98 -36.16 0.84
N ALA A 22 28.26 -37.23 1.58
CA ALA A 22 27.75 -37.44 2.93
C ALA A 22 28.30 -36.38 3.92
N ALA A 23 29.59 -36.03 3.83
CA ALA A 23 30.17 -34.96 4.63
C ALA A 23 29.57 -33.59 4.28
N LEU A 24 29.26 -33.35 3.01
CA LEU A 24 28.61 -32.12 2.54
C LEU A 24 27.15 -32.04 3.03
N LEU A 25 26.42 -33.15 3.00
CA LEU A 25 25.08 -33.26 3.58
C LEU A 25 25.08 -33.11 5.11
N LEU A 26 26.05 -33.69 5.81
CA LEU A 26 26.22 -33.54 7.26
C LEU A 26 26.59 -32.11 7.63
N GLY A 27 27.47 -31.46 6.86
CA GLY A 27 27.81 -30.05 7.04
C GLY A 27 26.61 -29.13 6.79
N PHE A 28 25.79 -29.44 5.78
CA PHE A 28 24.56 -28.71 5.49
C PHE A 28 23.49 -28.91 6.57
N ALA A 29 23.35 -30.13 7.09
CA ALA A 29 22.45 -30.44 8.21
C ALA A 29 22.90 -29.84 9.55
N ALA A 30 24.15 -29.39 9.65
CA ALA A 30 24.69 -28.70 10.82
C ALA A 30 24.53 -27.16 10.73
N CYS A 31 24.09 -26.62 9.60
CA CYS A 31 23.72 -25.21 9.49
C CYS A 31 22.33 -24.98 10.08
N SER A 32 22.19 -23.96 10.92
CA SER A 32 20.92 -23.51 11.51
C SER A 32 20.71 -22.04 11.22
N GLY A 33 19.44 -21.62 11.21
CA GLY A 33 19.11 -20.20 11.12
C GLY A 33 19.45 -19.48 12.42
N GLU A 34 19.72 -18.19 12.29
CA GLU A 34 19.93 -17.27 13.40
C GLU A 34 18.70 -16.37 13.53
N HIS A 35 18.45 -15.92 14.76
CA HIS A 35 17.39 -14.96 15.02
C HIS A 35 17.76 -13.61 14.40
N VAL A 36 16.89 -13.08 13.54
CA VAL A 36 17.03 -11.75 12.95
C VAL A 36 16.56 -10.72 13.97
N GLY A 37 17.50 -9.96 14.53
CA GLY A 37 17.22 -8.90 15.49
C GLY A 37 16.90 -7.54 14.83
N PRO A 38 16.65 -6.49 15.63
CA PRO A 38 16.13 -5.21 15.14
C PRO A 38 17.14 -4.31 14.41
N GLY A 39 18.40 -4.73 14.30
CA GLY A 39 19.49 -3.92 13.75
C GLY A 39 20.01 -2.84 14.72
N GLU A 40 20.91 -1.99 14.23
CA GLU A 40 21.51 -0.90 15.02
C GLU A 40 21.10 0.46 14.48
N ILE A 41 20.49 1.30 15.31
CA ILE A 41 20.09 2.65 14.96
C ILE A 41 21.31 3.59 14.98
N THR A 42 21.43 4.43 13.95
CA THR A 42 22.48 5.44 13.92
C THR A 42 22.22 6.48 15.02
N ALA A 43 23.16 6.61 15.97
CA ALA A 43 23.09 7.50 17.12
C ALA A 43 23.36 8.99 16.78
N ALA A 44 22.70 9.51 15.74
CA ALA A 44 22.80 10.91 15.30
C ALA A 44 21.42 11.48 14.97
N ALA A 45 21.05 12.59 15.62
CA ALA A 45 19.89 13.38 15.21
C ALA A 45 20.24 14.32 14.04
N LEU A 46 19.22 14.74 13.30
CA LEU A 46 19.36 15.82 12.33
C LEU A 46 19.81 17.11 13.02
N PRO A 47 20.65 17.94 12.38
CA PRO A 47 21.06 19.21 12.97
C PRO A 47 19.88 20.17 13.13
N GLU A 48 19.74 20.79 14.30
CA GLU A 48 18.67 21.78 14.59
C GLU A 48 18.52 22.87 13.51
N PRO A 49 19.60 23.48 12.98
CA PRO A 49 19.46 24.47 11.91
C PRO A 49 18.76 23.95 10.64
N VAL A 50 18.90 22.65 10.34
CA VAL A 50 18.24 22.02 9.20
C VAL A 50 16.74 21.92 9.46
N VAL A 51 16.35 21.46 10.66
CA VAL A 51 14.95 21.35 11.09
C VAL A 51 14.27 22.73 11.13
N THR A 52 14.92 23.74 11.72
CA THR A 52 14.40 25.12 11.76
C THR A 52 14.25 25.72 10.36
N ALA A 53 15.21 25.46 9.45
CA ALA A 53 15.14 25.96 8.08
C ALA A 53 13.92 25.41 7.32
N ARG A 54 13.50 24.16 7.56
CA ARG A 54 12.27 23.60 6.96
C ARG A 54 11.03 24.36 7.40
N ALA A 55 10.86 24.52 8.71
CA ALA A 55 9.71 25.22 9.28
C ALA A 55 9.62 26.68 8.76
N ARG A 56 10.78 27.34 8.61
CA ARG A 56 10.86 28.69 8.03
C ARG A 56 10.40 28.71 6.57
N ARG A 57 10.91 27.81 5.72
CA ARG A 57 10.51 27.75 4.30
C ARG A 57 9.01 27.50 4.11
N GLN A 58 8.40 26.69 4.97
CA GLN A 58 6.95 26.48 4.95
C GLN A 58 6.18 27.72 5.39
N THR A 59 6.65 28.39 6.44
CA THR A 59 6.06 29.65 6.92
C THR A 59 6.10 30.73 5.84
N ASP A 60 7.26 30.90 5.19
CA ASP A 60 7.43 31.86 4.10
C ASP A 60 6.48 31.56 2.92
N ALA A 61 6.32 30.28 2.56
CA ALA A 61 5.40 29.85 1.51
C ALA A 61 3.92 30.10 1.86
N ARG A 62 3.53 29.79 3.11
CA ARG A 62 2.17 30.05 3.61
C ARG A 62 1.84 31.54 3.58
N ASP A 63 2.76 32.37 4.07
CA ASP A 63 2.57 33.82 4.17
C ASP A 63 2.51 34.45 2.76
N ALA A 64 3.29 33.95 1.81
CA ALA A 64 3.26 34.38 0.41
C ALA A 64 1.90 34.12 -0.27
N LEU A 65 1.22 33.01 0.07
CA LEU A 65 -0.10 32.68 -0.47
C LEU A 65 -1.29 33.19 0.35
N ALA A 66 -1.02 33.87 1.47
CA ALA A 66 -2.04 34.23 2.47
C ALA A 66 -2.93 33.03 2.87
N ALA A 67 -2.33 31.83 2.94
CA ALA A 67 -3.00 30.62 3.37
C ALA A 67 -3.42 30.72 4.84
N ALA A 68 -4.55 30.11 5.21
CA ALA A 68 -5.11 30.22 6.55
C ALA A 68 -4.39 29.30 7.57
N GLY A 69 -4.55 29.61 8.86
CA GLY A 69 -3.97 28.83 9.96
C GLY A 69 -2.53 29.21 10.30
N LYS A 70 -2.09 28.85 11.51
CA LYS A 70 -0.71 29.05 12.00
C LYS A 70 0.05 27.75 12.22
N ARG A 71 -0.60 26.60 11.95
CA ARG A 71 -0.03 25.27 12.14
C ARG A 71 1.06 25.01 11.11
N GLN A 72 2.04 24.21 11.50
CA GLN A 72 3.11 23.78 10.62
C GLN A 72 2.70 22.51 9.89
N ILE A 73 3.25 22.29 8.70
CA ILE A 73 3.00 21.07 7.94
C ILE A 73 4.14 20.10 8.22
N LEU A 74 3.83 18.92 8.76
CA LEU A 74 4.82 17.87 9.01
C LEU A 74 4.54 16.69 8.09
N PHE A 75 5.57 16.19 7.42
CA PHE A 75 5.47 15.04 6.52
C PHE A 75 5.91 13.76 7.24
N GLY A 76 5.17 12.69 7.03
CA GLY A 76 5.48 11.40 7.60
C GLY A 76 4.91 10.24 6.81
N ASP A 77 5.05 9.06 7.38
CA ASP A 77 4.62 7.80 6.78
C ASP A 77 4.07 6.85 7.85
N LEU A 78 2.83 6.42 7.73
CA LEU A 78 2.14 5.61 8.75
C LEU A 78 2.00 4.14 8.38
N HIS A 79 2.77 3.67 7.38
CA HIS A 79 2.70 2.29 6.91
C HIS A 79 4.05 1.80 6.42
N VAL A 80 4.86 1.23 7.32
CA VAL A 80 6.22 0.77 7.02
C VAL A 80 6.42 -0.67 7.51
N HIS A 81 6.85 -1.52 6.60
CA HIS A 81 7.19 -2.93 6.84
C HIS A 81 8.69 -3.15 6.89
N THR A 82 9.13 -4.11 7.69
CA THR A 82 10.54 -4.45 7.92
C THR A 82 10.71 -5.96 7.80
N ALA A 83 11.94 -6.45 7.96
CA ALA A 83 12.23 -7.88 8.02
C ALA A 83 11.48 -8.65 9.13
N PHE A 84 10.74 -7.98 10.02
CA PHE A 84 9.85 -8.64 10.99
C PHE A 84 8.50 -9.03 10.39
N SER A 85 8.18 -8.57 9.17
CA SER A 85 7.05 -9.04 8.35
C SER A 85 7.41 -10.29 7.51
N PRO A 86 6.51 -11.29 7.38
CA PRO A 86 6.81 -12.53 6.65
C PRO A 86 7.09 -12.35 5.16
N ASP A 87 6.36 -11.45 4.51
CA ASP A 87 6.49 -11.12 3.10
C ASP A 87 7.67 -10.19 2.82
N ALA A 88 7.94 -9.20 3.66
CA ALA A 88 9.18 -8.43 3.60
C ALA A 88 10.43 -9.32 3.72
N PHE A 89 10.42 -10.29 4.64
CA PHE A 89 11.51 -11.26 4.75
C PHE A 89 11.60 -12.13 3.48
N ILE A 90 10.49 -12.67 2.99
CA ILE A 90 10.57 -13.58 1.84
C ILE A 90 11.01 -12.86 0.56
N THR A 91 10.54 -11.63 0.31
CA THR A 91 10.92 -10.83 -0.87
C THR A 91 12.39 -10.42 -0.82
N SER A 92 12.95 -10.24 0.36
CA SER A 92 14.37 -10.04 0.65
C SER A 92 15.29 -11.16 0.12
N LEU A 93 14.76 -12.36 -0.16
CA LEU A 93 15.57 -13.50 -0.58
C LEU A 93 16.09 -13.33 -2.03
N PRO A 94 17.38 -13.63 -2.31
CA PRO A 94 17.95 -13.52 -3.67
C PRO A 94 17.20 -14.34 -4.74
N MET A 95 16.55 -15.45 -4.36
CA MET A 95 15.74 -16.23 -5.32
C MET A 95 14.53 -15.45 -5.87
N LEU A 96 14.05 -14.46 -5.12
CA LEU A 96 12.94 -13.58 -5.50
C LEU A 96 13.43 -12.23 -6.04
N GLY A 97 14.75 -12.04 -6.14
CA GLY A 97 15.36 -10.80 -6.65
C GLY A 97 15.55 -9.72 -5.59
N GLY A 98 15.42 -10.04 -4.29
CA GLY A 98 15.65 -9.08 -3.20
C GLY A 98 17.12 -8.81 -2.92
N SER A 99 17.38 -7.66 -2.30
CA SER A 99 18.73 -7.12 -2.03
C SER A 99 19.27 -7.41 -0.62
N GLY A 100 18.48 -8.02 0.25
CA GLY A 100 18.88 -8.40 1.61
C GLY A 100 17.80 -8.09 2.64
N LEU A 101 18.12 -8.28 3.93
CA LEU A 101 17.20 -7.97 5.03
C LEU A 101 17.28 -6.51 5.45
N HIS A 102 16.12 -5.94 5.73
CA HIS A 102 15.96 -4.57 6.20
C HIS A 102 15.26 -4.55 7.56
N PRO A 103 16.00 -4.53 8.68
CA PRO A 103 15.43 -4.61 10.02
C PRO A 103 14.81 -3.26 10.49
N PRO A 104 14.06 -3.23 11.61
CA PRO A 104 13.47 -2.01 12.17
C PRO A 104 14.38 -0.78 12.28
N ALA A 105 15.67 -0.97 12.58
CA ALA A 105 16.64 0.13 12.62
C ALA A 105 16.82 0.82 11.25
N ASP A 106 16.70 0.09 10.15
CA ASP A 106 16.78 0.63 8.79
C ASP A 106 15.60 1.58 8.54
N ALA A 107 14.38 1.22 8.96
CA ALA A 107 13.22 2.13 8.85
C ALA A 107 13.43 3.43 9.62
N CYS A 108 13.99 3.35 10.84
CA CYS A 108 14.32 4.54 11.64
C CYS A 108 15.34 5.44 10.92
N ASP A 109 16.44 4.86 10.44
CA ASP A 109 17.52 5.61 9.79
C ASP A 109 17.08 6.12 8.41
N PHE A 110 16.30 5.35 7.64
CA PHE A 110 15.78 5.76 6.34
C PHE A 110 14.85 6.95 6.49
N ALA A 111 13.88 6.86 7.42
CA ALA A 111 13.00 7.97 7.75
C ALA A 111 13.78 9.23 8.15
N ARG A 112 14.83 9.08 8.97
CA ARG A 112 15.64 10.20 9.47
C ARG A 112 16.53 10.82 8.40
N PHE A 113 17.24 10.01 7.62
CA PHE A 113 18.37 10.47 6.81
C PHE A 113 18.11 10.43 5.30
N CYS A 114 17.49 9.37 4.80
CA CYS A 114 17.25 9.22 3.36
C CYS A 114 16.00 10.01 2.95
N ALA A 115 14.85 9.71 3.57
CA ALA A 115 13.60 10.38 3.28
C ALA A 115 13.48 11.72 4.01
N ASP A 116 14.15 11.91 5.15
CA ASP A 116 14.16 13.16 5.88
C ASP A 116 12.76 13.60 6.39
N LEU A 117 12.03 12.64 6.97
CA LEU A 117 10.65 12.77 7.49
C LEU A 117 10.61 13.45 8.86
N ASP A 118 9.43 13.96 9.22
CA ASP A 118 9.14 14.51 10.55
C ASP A 118 8.57 13.43 11.50
N PHE A 119 7.88 12.41 10.97
CA PHE A 119 7.41 11.27 11.74
C PHE A 119 7.21 10.01 10.88
N TRP A 120 7.15 8.84 11.51
CA TRP A 120 6.76 7.59 10.84
C TRP A 120 6.14 6.57 11.81
N SER A 121 5.55 5.49 11.32
CA SER A 121 5.03 4.35 12.11
C SER A 121 5.57 3.02 11.59
N ILE A 122 5.93 2.11 12.49
CA ILE A 122 6.21 0.71 12.16
C ILE A 122 4.92 -0.10 12.14
N ASN A 123 4.75 -0.94 11.13
CA ASN A 123 3.49 -1.58 10.82
C ASN A 123 3.66 -3.02 10.31
N ASP A 124 4.67 -3.75 10.82
CA ASP A 124 4.82 -5.16 10.47
C ASP A 124 3.55 -5.99 10.72
N HIS A 125 3.35 -7.04 9.94
CA HIS A 125 2.16 -7.91 10.01
C HIS A 125 2.04 -8.62 11.36
N ALA A 126 0.98 -8.34 12.12
CA ALA A 126 0.73 -8.95 13.42
C ALA A 126 0.67 -10.48 13.38
N GLU A 127 0.30 -11.07 12.25
CA GLU A 127 0.27 -12.51 12.04
C GLU A 127 1.67 -13.14 12.11
N GLY A 128 2.70 -12.40 11.70
CA GLY A 128 4.09 -12.83 11.59
C GLY A 128 5.00 -12.37 12.71
N ILE A 129 4.54 -11.53 13.63
CA ILE A 129 5.39 -11.01 14.72
C ILE A 129 5.48 -12.04 15.85
N SER A 130 6.67 -12.58 16.11
CA SER A 130 6.92 -13.41 17.30
C SER A 130 6.88 -12.58 18.59
N PRO A 131 6.65 -13.19 19.78
CA PRO A 131 6.73 -12.48 21.05
C PRO A 131 8.07 -11.78 21.31
N GLN A 132 9.17 -12.32 20.75
CA GLN A 132 10.48 -11.70 20.83
C GLN A 132 10.56 -10.47 19.93
N HIS A 133 10.17 -10.60 18.66
CA HIS A 133 10.14 -9.49 17.72
C HIS A 133 9.26 -8.35 18.21
N TRP A 134 8.11 -8.61 18.84
CA TRP A 134 7.28 -7.52 19.40
C TRP A 134 8.01 -6.70 20.47
N ARG A 135 8.75 -7.35 21.38
CA ARG A 135 9.56 -6.64 22.38
C ARG A 135 10.67 -5.82 21.71
N GLU A 136 11.33 -6.40 20.72
CA GLU A 136 12.39 -5.73 19.95
C GLU A 136 11.86 -4.55 19.13
N THR A 137 10.64 -4.65 18.58
CA THR A 137 9.94 -3.54 17.93
C THR A 137 9.69 -2.39 18.92
N ILE A 138 9.16 -2.69 20.11
CA ILE A 138 8.97 -1.68 21.17
C ILE A 138 10.30 -1.00 21.51
N GLU A 139 11.34 -1.80 21.77
CA GLU A 139 12.68 -1.30 22.12
C GLU A 139 13.29 -0.45 21.00
N SER A 140 13.22 -0.91 19.75
CA SER A 140 13.74 -0.19 18.58
C SER A 140 13.03 1.14 18.37
N ILE A 141 11.70 1.20 18.50
CA ILE A 141 10.95 2.46 18.43
C ILE A 141 11.33 3.40 19.58
N GLN A 142 11.49 2.91 20.81
CA GLN A 142 11.96 3.72 21.93
C GLN A 142 13.38 4.27 21.68
N GLN A 143 14.30 3.43 21.19
CA GLN A 143 15.65 3.84 20.84
C GLN A 143 15.66 4.89 19.72
N CYS A 144 14.85 4.71 18.68
CA CYS A 144 14.73 5.67 17.58
C CYS A 144 14.30 7.05 18.08
N ASN A 145 13.32 7.10 18.99
CA ASN A 145 12.86 8.36 19.59
C ASN A 145 13.90 8.96 20.56
N ALA A 146 14.69 8.13 21.26
CA ALA A 146 15.71 8.59 22.19
C ALA A 146 16.89 9.31 21.51
N VAL A 147 17.08 9.12 20.20
CA VAL A 147 18.09 9.85 19.40
C VAL A 147 17.77 11.35 19.33
N ALA A 148 16.49 11.73 19.38
CA ALA A 148 16.08 13.12 19.24
C ALA A 148 16.62 14.00 20.38
N ARG A 149 17.34 15.08 20.04
CA ARG A 149 17.99 15.96 21.03
C ARG A 149 17.01 16.83 21.84
N HIS A 150 15.83 17.11 21.28
CA HIS A 150 14.85 18.03 21.86
C HIS A 150 13.47 17.37 21.95
N PRO A 151 13.09 16.81 23.11
CA PRO A 151 11.82 16.09 23.25
C PRO A 151 10.57 16.92 22.92
N THR A 152 10.62 18.24 23.10
CA THR A 152 9.51 19.15 22.82
C THR A 152 9.42 19.57 21.34
N SER A 153 10.49 19.37 20.58
CA SER A 153 10.59 19.70 19.16
C SER A 153 11.58 18.75 18.47
N PRO A 154 11.25 17.45 18.40
CA PRO A 154 12.16 16.45 17.85
C PRO A 154 12.38 16.66 16.35
N ASP A 155 13.50 16.13 15.85
CA ASP A 155 13.75 16.01 14.41
C ASP A 155 12.85 14.94 13.79
N LEU A 156 12.66 13.81 14.47
CA LEU A 156 11.81 12.69 14.06
C LEU A 156 10.96 12.15 15.22
N VAL A 157 9.70 11.78 14.96
CA VAL A 157 8.84 11.01 15.87
C VAL A 157 8.52 9.64 15.28
N SER A 158 8.84 8.57 15.98
CA SER A 158 8.50 7.19 15.57
C SER A 158 7.35 6.65 16.38
N PHE A 159 6.24 6.29 15.74
CA PHE A 159 5.07 5.65 16.34
C PHE A 159 5.23 4.13 16.35
N LEU A 160 4.65 3.51 17.36
CA LEU A 160 4.54 2.06 17.48
C LEU A 160 3.21 1.62 16.86
N GLY A 161 3.22 0.50 16.14
CA GLY A 161 2.03 -0.04 15.51
C GLY A 161 2.25 -1.45 14.99
N TRP A 162 1.25 -1.95 14.28
CA TRP A 162 1.28 -3.19 13.50
C TRP A 162 0.22 -3.13 12.40
N GLU A 163 0.33 -3.98 11.39
CA GLU A 163 -0.75 -4.22 10.44
C GLU A 163 -1.59 -5.43 10.84
N TRP A 164 -2.91 -5.28 10.85
CA TRP A 164 -3.89 -6.35 10.92
C TRP A 164 -4.32 -6.73 9.50
N THR A 165 -3.96 -7.92 9.03
CA THR A 165 -3.93 -8.21 7.60
C THR A 165 -4.89 -9.34 7.23
N GLN A 166 -6.12 -8.96 6.86
CA GLN A 166 -7.18 -9.91 6.54
C GLN A 166 -7.48 -9.99 5.05
N VAL A 167 -7.51 -11.21 4.53
CA VAL A 167 -7.87 -11.51 3.14
C VAL A 167 -8.96 -12.58 3.10
N GLY A 168 -10.18 -12.17 2.77
CA GLY A 168 -11.28 -13.09 2.45
C GLY A 168 -11.23 -13.65 1.04
N SER A 169 -11.82 -14.83 0.84
CA SER A 169 -11.91 -15.50 -0.48
C SER A 169 -13.07 -14.99 -1.34
N THR A 170 -14.05 -14.36 -0.72
CA THR A 170 -15.23 -13.77 -1.32
C THR A 170 -15.41 -12.34 -0.80
N PRO A 171 -16.29 -11.52 -1.40
CA PRO A 171 -16.63 -10.24 -0.81
C PRO A 171 -17.19 -10.35 0.62
N GLY A 172 -17.96 -11.41 0.91
CA GLY A 172 -18.68 -11.55 2.17
C GLY A 172 -17.81 -11.79 3.40
N ASP A 173 -16.65 -12.43 3.22
CA ASP A 173 -15.67 -12.77 4.27
C ASP A 173 -14.40 -11.92 4.19
N HIS A 174 -14.37 -10.85 3.37
CA HIS A 174 -13.23 -9.96 3.23
C HIS A 174 -13.46 -8.62 3.96
N PHE A 175 -12.53 -8.24 4.83
CA PHE A 175 -12.56 -7.01 5.64
C PHE A 175 -11.43 -6.02 5.31
N GLY A 176 -10.50 -6.40 4.43
CA GLY A 176 -9.33 -5.61 4.09
C GLY A 176 -8.32 -5.51 5.23
N HIS A 177 -7.26 -4.76 4.99
CA HIS A 177 -6.16 -4.59 5.92
C HIS A 177 -6.34 -3.32 6.76
N LYS A 178 -5.71 -3.28 7.93
CA LYS A 178 -5.80 -2.15 8.87
C LYS A 178 -4.49 -1.92 9.60
N ASN A 179 -3.93 -0.73 9.50
CA ASN A 179 -2.84 -0.32 10.37
C ASN A 179 -3.36 0.12 11.73
N VAL A 180 -2.84 -0.47 12.80
CA VAL A 180 -3.06 -0.01 14.16
C VAL A 180 -1.86 0.84 14.57
N VAL A 181 -2.09 2.10 14.93
CA VAL A 181 -1.05 3.02 15.40
C VAL A 181 -1.35 3.42 16.83
N LEU A 182 -0.34 3.38 17.70
CA LEU A 182 -0.48 3.69 19.12
C LEU A 182 0.13 5.06 19.45
N LEU A 183 -0.52 5.79 20.34
CA LEU A 183 0.06 7.04 20.84
C LEU A 183 1.30 6.80 21.70
N ASP A 184 1.25 5.85 22.64
CA ASP A 184 2.36 5.64 23.57
C ASP A 184 3.35 4.62 23.02
N THR A 185 4.56 4.62 23.59
CA THR A 185 5.62 3.67 23.25
C THR A 185 6.25 3.05 24.49
N ALA A 186 5.89 3.49 25.70
CA ALA A 186 6.34 2.87 26.94
C ALA A 186 5.75 1.46 27.08
N ALA A 187 6.57 0.49 27.45
CA ALA A 187 6.20 -0.94 27.45
C ALA A 187 5.00 -1.28 28.36
N ASP A 188 4.74 -0.46 29.39
CA ASP A 188 3.60 -0.58 30.30
C ASP A 188 2.35 0.22 29.85
N ARG A 189 2.44 0.95 28.73
CA ARG A 189 1.38 1.79 28.16
C ARG A 189 1.00 1.39 26.74
N VAL A 190 1.39 0.19 26.32
CA VAL A 190 1.10 -0.41 25.02
C VAL A 190 0.67 -1.87 25.21
N PRO A 191 -0.07 -2.46 24.26
CA PRO A 191 -0.39 -3.88 24.29
C PRO A 191 0.87 -4.74 24.42
N ARG A 192 0.81 -5.78 25.25
CA ARG A 192 1.94 -6.71 25.44
C ARG A 192 2.18 -7.65 24.25
N ARG A 193 1.26 -7.63 23.27
CA ARG A 193 1.30 -8.37 22.01
C ARG A 193 0.43 -7.63 20.97
N PRO A 194 0.75 -7.73 19.68
CA PRO A 194 -0.15 -7.27 18.63
C PRO A 194 -1.37 -8.20 18.53
N ILE A 195 -2.45 -7.68 17.93
CA ILE A 195 -3.68 -8.45 17.66
C ILE A 195 -3.71 -8.73 16.15
N ALA A 196 -3.65 -10.00 15.78
CA ALA A 196 -3.59 -10.45 14.39
C ALA A 196 -4.98 -10.73 13.78
N ALA A 197 -5.04 -10.78 12.45
CA ALA A 197 -6.18 -11.27 11.69
C ALA A 197 -6.18 -12.81 11.59
N PRO A 198 -7.31 -13.45 11.23
CA PRO A 198 -7.37 -14.90 11.11
C PRO A 198 -6.77 -15.37 9.78
N ARG A 199 -5.43 -15.30 9.65
CA ARG A 199 -4.69 -15.64 8.43
C ARG A 199 -3.56 -16.65 8.70
N PRO A 200 -3.86 -17.96 8.77
CA PRO A 200 -2.88 -18.99 9.13
C PRO A 200 -1.70 -19.08 8.17
N GLU A 201 -1.86 -18.67 6.90
CA GLU A 201 -0.80 -18.68 5.90
C GLU A 201 0.36 -17.76 6.28
N PHE A 202 0.10 -16.64 6.97
CA PHE A 202 1.14 -15.70 7.40
C PHE A 202 1.85 -16.14 8.69
N ARG A 203 1.23 -17.04 9.46
CA ARG A 203 1.88 -17.74 10.59
C ARG A 203 2.79 -18.87 10.15
N ALA A 204 2.49 -19.47 9.02
CA ALA A 204 3.13 -20.67 8.51
C ALA A 204 3.35 -20.54 7.01
N ALA A 205 4.19 -19.58 6.62
CA ALA A 205 4.61 -19.37 5.25
C ALA A 205 5.93 -20.09 4.89
N PRO A 206 6.30 -21.27 5.44
CA PRO A 206 7.65 -21.73 5.22
C PRO A 206 7.82 -22.17 3.75
N LEU A 207 9.02 -21.96 3.22
CA LEU A 207 9.36 -22.40 1.87
C LEU A 207 8.99 -23.89 1.68
N PRO A 208 8.56 -24.32 0.48
CA PRO A 208 8.32 -25.74 0.19
C PRO A 208 9.55 -26.58 0.56
N GLY A 209 9.35 -27.81 1.06
CA GLY A 209 10.45 -28.62 1.62
C GLY A 209 11.63 -28.84 0.67
N ILE A 210 11.36 -29.04 -0.63
CA ILE A 210 12.42 -29.13 -1.64
C ILE A 210 13.15 -27.80 -1.84
N THR A 211 12.43 -26.67 -1.76
CA THR A 211 13.00 -25.32 -1.87
C THR A 211 13.92 -25.02 -0.69
N ARG A 212 13.56 -25.45 0.54
CA ARG A 212 14.45 -25.32 1.73
C ARG A 212 15.78 -26.04 1.56
N LEU A 213 15.79 -27.17 0.84
CA LEU A 213 17.01 -27.92 0.57
C LEU A 213 17.81 -27.31 -0.59
N VAL A 214 17.13 -26.97 -1.69
CA VAL A 214 17.79 -26.59 -2.95
C VAL A 214 18.20 -25.12 -2.97
N ALA A 215 17.41 -24.20 -2.41
CA ALA A 215 17.72 -22.78 -2.49
C ALA A 215 19.04 -22.38 -1.82
N PRO A 216 19.39 -22.86 -0.60
CA PRO A 216 20.67 -22.54 0.01
C PRO A 216 21.85 -23.22 -0.70
N LEU A 217 21.62 -24.28 -1.49
CA LEU A 217 22.64 -24.90 -2.34
C LEU A 217 22.88 -24.10 -3.63
N LEU A 218 21.82 -23.58 -4.25
CA LEU A 218 21.92 -22.74 -5.45
C LEU A 218 22.48 -21.35 -5.15
N ASN A 219 22.18 -20.81 -3.96
CA ASN A 219 22.62 -19.50 -3.50
C ASN A 219 23.54 -19.67 -2.28
N PHE A 220 24.63 -20.42 -2.43
CA PHE A 220 25.49 -20.81 -1.31
C PHE A 220 26.13 -19.63 -0.56
N GLY A 221 26.40 -18.52 -1.25
CA GLY A 221 26.91 -17.28 -0.63
C GLY A 221 25.94 -16.73 0.42
N ASP A 222 24.65 -16.71 0.08
CA ASP A 222 23.57 -16.15 0.90
C ASP A 222 22.77 -17.24 1.64
N ARG A 223 23.32 -18.44 1.78
CA ARG A 223 22.63 -19.60 2.37
C ARG A 223 22.07 -19.33 3.77
N GLN A 224 22.75 -18.47 4.55
CA GLN A 224 22.36 -18.12 5.91
C GLN A 224 20.98 -17.48 5.93
N LEU A 225 20.70 -16.56 5.01
CA LEU A 225 19.42 -15.87 4.89
C LEU A 225 18.23 -16.83 4.72
N TYR A 226 18.43 -17.94 4.00
CA TYR A 226 17.40 -18.98 3.85
C TYR A 226 17.20 -19.83 5.11
N PHE A 227 18.25 -20.00 5.91
CA PHE A 227 18.14 -20.64 7.22
C PHE A 227 17.50 -19.71 8.23
N ASP A 228 17.83 -18.41 8.20
CA ASP A 228 17.24 -17.38 9.05
C ASP A 228 15.73 -17.26 8.79
N TYR A 229 15.29 -17.33 7.54
CA TYR A 229 13.84 -17.38 7.22
C TYR A 229 13.14 -18.60 7.83
N GLN A 230 13.82 -19.76 7.87
CA GLN A 230 13.28 -20.95 8.53
C GLN A 230 13.19 -20.72 10.03
N ARG A 231 14.23 -20.14 10.64
CA ARG A 231 14.25 -19.80 12.06
C ARG A 231 13.16 -18.79 12.43
N TYR A 232 12.97 -17.74 11.63
CA TYR A 232 11.88 -16.78 11.76
C TYR A 232 10.52 -17.50 11.77
N THR A 233 10.28 -18.40 10.81
CA THR A 233 9.02 -19.14 10.73
C THR A 233 8.81 -20.05 11.95
N GLU A 234 9.88 -20.68 12.44
CA GLU A 234 9.85 -21.50 13.66
C GLU A 234 9.47 -20.67 14.90
N GLU A 235 10.08 -19.49 15.08
CA GLU A 235 9.81 -18.59 16.21
C GLU A 235 8.34 -18.13 16.24
N VAL A 236 7.77 -17.85 15.08
CA VAL A 236 6.35 -17.50 14.94
C VAL A 236 5.44 -18.69 15.25
N GLN A 237 5.84 -19.92 14.87
CA GLN A 237 5.05 -21.14 15.10
C GLN A 237 5.14 -21.65 16.54
N GLU A 238 6.27 -21.44 17.21
CA GLU A 238 6.49 -21.82 18.61
C GLU A 238 5.53 -21.10 19.57
N ALA A 239 5.07 -19.89 19.21
CA ALA A 239 4.10 -19.15 19.99
C ALA A 239 2.67 -19.72 19.80
N PRO A 240 2.00 -20.28 20.82
CA PRO A 240 0.63 -20.79 20.65
C PRO A 240 -0.37 -19.66 20.35
N LEU A 241 -1.52 -20.00 19.76
CA LEU A 241 -2.66 -19.08 19.73
C LEU A 241 -3.17 -18.79 21.14
N CYS A 242 -3.50 -17.54 21.43
CA CYS A 242 -4.11 -17.16 22.69
C CYS A 242 -5.50 -17.81 22.87
N ALA A 243 -5.88 -18.05 24.13
CA ALA A 243 -7.25 -18.46 24.45
C ALA A 243 -8.23 -17.34 24.09
N ARG A 244 -9.41 -17.69 23.53
CA ARG A 244 -10.36 -16.69 23.03
C ARG A 244 -11.22 -16.04 24.10
N ASP A 245 -11.54 -16.79 25.16
CA ASP A 245 -12.49 -16.35 26.19
C ASP A 245 -11.79 -15.65 27.40
N ILE A 246 -10.56 -15.16 27.20
CA ILE A 246 -9.78 -14.44 28.20
C ILE A 246 -9.56 -13.01 27.70
N PRO A 247 -9.83 -11.98 28.52
CA PRO A 247 -9.57 -10.59 28.16
C PRO A 247 -8.11 -10.34 27.77
N SER A 248 -7.86 -9.44 26.81
CA SER A 248 -6.54 -9.16 26.25
C SER A 248 -5.47 -8.87 27.31
N PRO A 249 -5.70 -8.06 28.36
CA PRO A 249 -4.67 -7.81 29.38
C PRO A 249 -4.30 -9.02 30.25
N GLU A 250 -5.18 -10.02 30.33
CA GLU A 250 -4.98 -11.23 31.16
C GLU A 250 -4.31 -12.38 30.39
N LEU A 251 -4.21 -12.27 29.07
CA LEU A 251 -3.55 -13.27 28.23
C LEU A 251 -2.02 -13.33 28.46
N PRO A 252 -1.36 -14.49 28.27
CA PRO A 252 0.09 -14.62 28.38
C PRO A 252 0.86 -13.90 27.27
N ASP A 253 1.97 -13.25 27.61
CA ASP A 253 2.82 -12.48 26.68
C ASP A 253 3.54 -13.35 25.63
N THR A 254 3.37 -14.66 25.70
CA THR A 254 3.98 -15.67 24.82
C THR A 254 3.02 -16.24 23.78
N CYS A 255 1.78 -15.76 23.68
CA CYS A 255 0.80 -16.24 22.72
C CYS A 255 0.49 -15.19 21.64
N HIS A 256 0.03 -15.65 20.47
CA HIS A 256 -0.46 -14.81 19.38
C HIS A 256 -1.97 -14.60 19.54
N GLU A 257 -2.36 -13.36 19.74
CA GLU A 257 -3.76 -12.97 19.86
C GLU A 257 -4.37 -12.74 18.48
N VAL A 258 -5.61 -13.16 18.29
CA VAL A 258 -6.30 -13.09 16.99
C VAL A 258 -7.69 -12.51 17.20
N ALA A 259 -8.04 -11.50 16.41
CA ALA A 259 -9.40 -11.00 16.26
C ALA A 259 -10.01 -11.55 14.95
N ARG A 260 -11.22 -12.09 14.98
CA ARG A 260 -11.84 -12.71 13.78
C ARG A 260 -12.31 -11.70 12.74
N ASP A 261 -12.72 -10.53 13.20
CA ASP A 261 -13.28 -9.46 12.39
C ASP A 261 -12.93 -8.11 13.03
N PRO A 262 -13.21 -6.97 12.34
CA PRO A 262 -12.87 -5.67 12.89
C PRO A 262 -13.56 -5.33 14.21
N SER A 263 -14.77 -5.83 14.46
CA SER A 263 -15.47 -5.54 15.73
C SER A 263 -14.75 -6.19 16.90
N GLU A 264 -14.31 -7.44 16.76
CA GLU A 264 -13.49 -8.10 17.78
C GLU A 264 -12.12 -7.42 17.94
N LEU A 265 -11.54 -6.85 16.87
CA LEU A 265 -10.31 -6.06 16.98
C LEU A 265 -10.54 -4.83 17.86
N PHE A 266 -11.63 -4.09 17.64
CA PHE A 266 -11.96 -2.91 18.45
C PHE A 266 -12.25 -3.26 19.90
N ASP A 267 -13.04 -4.31 20.17
CA ASP A 267 -13.32 -4.79 21.53
C ASP A 267 -12.01 -5.08 22.29
N LYS A 268 -11.04 -5.73 21.64
CA LYS A 268 -9.73 -6.04 22.23
C LYS A 268 -8.87 -4.80 22.45
N LEU A 269 -8.93 -3.80 21.55
CA LEU A 269 -8.27 -2.51 21.76
C LEU A 269 -8.90 -1.74 22.94
N ASP A 270 -10.21 -1.86 23.13
CA ASP A 270 -10.92 -1.29 24.29
C ASP A 270 -10.55 -2.00 25.59
N GLU A 271 -10.39 -3.32 25.59
CA GLU A 271 -9.92 -4.09 26.74
C GLU A 271 -8.53 -3.62 27.22
N TRP A 272 -7.64 -3.25 26.30
CA TRP A 272 -6.34 -2.63 26.64
C TRP A 272 -6.49 -1.19 27.15
N GLY A 273 -7.45 -0.43 26.63
CA GLY A 273 -7.75 0.94 27.06
C GLY A 273 -6.70 1.99 26.65
N PHE A 274 -5.83 1.67 25.68
CA PHE A 274 -4.83 2.60 25.15
C PHE A 274 -5.37 3.41 23.96
N GLU A 275 -4.87 4.64 23.81
CA GLU A 275 -5.17 5.48 22.65
C GLU A 275 -4.58 4.83 21.39
N SER A 276 -5.45 4.47 20.44
CA SER A 276 -5.06 3.90 19.15
C SER A 276 -5.86 4.49 18.00
N LEU A 277 -5.23 4.53 16.84
CA LEU A 277 -5.81 4.80 15.53
C LEU A 277 -5.85 3.49 14.76
N VAL A 278 -6.91 3.27 13.99
CA VAL A 278 -7.02 2.14 13.06
C VAL A 278 -7.24 2.71 11.67
N ILE A 279 -6.40 2.36 10.70
CA ILE A 279 -6.37 2.99 9.38
C ILE A 279 -6.62 1.90 8.33
N PRO A 280 -7.83 1.78 7.77
CA PRO A 280 -8.08 0.89 6.63
C PRO A 280 -7.26 1.29 5.40
N HIS A 281 -6.75 0.28 4.70
CA HIS A 281 -5.95 0.45 3.49
C HIS A 281 -6.06 -0.76 2.54
N GLY A 282 -5.49 -0.65 1.33
CA GLY A 282 -5.48 -1.73 0.32
C GLY A 282 -6.87 -2.14 -0.19
N THR A 283 -7.93 -1.39 0.14
CA THR A 283 -9.33 -1.78 -0.07
C THR A 283 -9.75 -1.77 -1.53
N SER A 284 -8.98 -1.13 -2.42
CA SER A 284 -9.20 -1.16 -3.86
C SER A 284 -8.19 -2.06 -4.60
N TRP A 285 -7.18 -2.61 -3.93
CA TRP A 285 -6.10 -3.36 -4.57
C TRP A 285 -6.56 -4.76 -4.97
N GLY A 286 -6.76 -4.97 -6.27
CA GLY A 286 -7.39 -6.17 -6.80
C GLY A 286 -6.59 -7.47 -6.64
N LEU A 287 -5.30 -7.39 -6.25
CA LEU A 287 -4.51 -8.57 -5.87
C LEU A 287 -4.94 -9.14 -4.51
N MET A 288 -5.50 -8.33 -3.62
CA MET A 288 -5.87 -8.72 -2.26
C MET A 288 -7.38 -8.60 -2.03
N THR A 289 -8.04 -7.67 -2.73
CA THR A 289 -9.46 -7.39 -2.60
C THR A 289 -10.27 -8.10 -3.69
N PRO A 290 -11.24 -8.95 -3.32
CA PRO A 290 -12.08 -9.67 -4.29
C PRO A 290 -13.02 -8.73 -5.06
N THR A 291 -13.31 -9.09 -6.31
CA THR A 291 -14.34 -8.42 -7.13
C THR A 291 -15.69 -8.40 -6.42
N GLY A 292 -16.38 -7.26 -6.41
CA GLY A 292 -17.65 -7.10 -5.69
C GLY A 292 -17.50 -6.74 -4.21
N PHE A 293 -16.27 -6.53 -3.71
CA PHE A 293 -16.05 -5.91 -2.40
C PHE A 293 -16.72 -4.53 -2.33
N SER A 294 -17.25 -4.19 -1.16
CA SER A 294 -17.96 -2.94 -0.93
C SER A 294 -17.87 -2.52 0.53
N LEU A 295 -17.36 -1.31 0.78
CA LEU A 295 -17.30 -0.68 2.11
C LEU A 295 -18.68 -0.44 2.74
N ALA A 296 -19.76 -0.56 1.96
CA ALA A 296 -21.12 -0.56 2.46
C ALA A 296 -21.42 -1.70 3.43
N ARG A 297 -20.80 -2.87 3.21
CA ARG A 297 -21.03 -4.07 4.03
C ARG A 297 -20.49 -3.90 5.45
N PRO A 298 -19.19 -3.58 5.67
CA PRO A 298 -18.68 -3.35 7.02
C PRO A 298 -19.39 -2.19 7.73
N LEU A 299 -19.71 -1.10 7.01
CA LEU A 299 -20.46 0.03 7.56
C LEU A 299 -21.85 -0.38 8.06
N ALA A 300 -22.55 -1.24 7.32
CA ALA A 300 -23.86 -1.76 7.72
C ALA A 300 -23.78 -2.78 8.85
N ALA A 301 -22.74 -3.62 8.85
CA ALA A 301 -22.52 -4.67 9.85
C ALA A 301 -22.01 -4.14 11.20
N GLY A 302 -21.58 -2.88 11.28
CA GLY A 302 -20.99 -2.33 12.51
C GLY A 302 -19.51 -2.68 12.69
N HIS A 303 -18.83 -3.04 11.61
CA HIS A 303 -17.38 -3.25 11.56
C HIS A 303 -16.63 -1.94 11.28
N HIS A 304 -17.21 -0.81 11.69
CA HIS A 304 -16.59 0.51 11.60
C HIS A 304 -16.66 1.18 12.96
N ASP A 305 -15.50 1.58 13.49
CA ASP A 305 -15.41 2.36 14.73
C ASP A 305 -15.05 3.83 14.40
N PRO A 306 -15.98 4.79 14.49
CA PRO A 306 -15.71 6.18 14.16
C PRO A 306 -14.75 6.89 15.14
N GLU A 307 -14.49 6.32 16.31
CA GLU A 307 -13.53 6.89 17.26
C GLU A 307 -12.09 6.55 16.89
N ARG A 308 -11.85 5.33 16.37
CA ARG A 308 -10.52 4.82 15.99
C ARG A 308 -10.24 4.88 14.49
N GLU A 309 -11.23 4.59 13.65
CA GLU A 309 -11.13 4.62 12.18
C GLU A 309 -11.42 6.01 11.61
N ARG A 310 -10.51 6.93 11.88
CA ARG A 310 -10.63 8.34 11.47
C ARG A 310 -9.91 8.66 10.16
N LEU A 311 -9.00 7.81 9.73
CA LEU A 311 -8.15 8.02 8.56
C LEU A 311 -8.35 6.89 7.56
N PHE A 312 -8.04 7.14 6.29
CA PHE A 312 -8.08 6.17 5.21
C PHE A 312 -6.85 6.38 4.33
N GLU A 313 -6.14 5.29 4.06
CA GLU A 313 -5.00 5.32 3.14
C GLU A 313 -5.51 5.41 1.71
N LEU A 314 -5.35 6.59 1.11
CA LEU A 314 -5.81 6.89 -0.23
C LEU A 314 -4.79 6.48 -1.30
N TYR A 315 -3.50 6.52 -0.98
CA TYR A 315 -2.42 6.21 -1.91
C TYR A 315 -1.26 5.53 -1.20
N SER A 316 -0.74 4.46 -1.80
CA SER A 316 0.48 3.79 -1.35
C SER A 316 1.30 3.27 -2.53
N GLY A 317 2.37 2.52 -2.26
CA GLY A 317 3.13 1.77 -3.27
C GLY A 317 2.26 0.79 -4.08
N HIS A 318 1.05 0.44 -3.63
CA HIS A 318 0.10 -0.40 -4.39
C HIS A 318 -0.91 0.40 -5.22
N GLY A 319 -0.77 1.73 -5.27
CA GLY A 319 -1.56 2.63 -6.11
C GLY A 319 -2.68 3.37 -5.37
N SER A 320 -3.46 4.13 -6.14
CA SER A 320 -4.54 4.98 -5.65
C SER A 320 -5.84 4.21 -5.42
N ALA A 321 -6.45 4.46 -4.26
CA ALA A 321 -7.80 4.06 -3.89
C ALA A 321 -8.81 5.21 -4.00
N GLU A 322 -8.46 6.33 -4.64
CA GLU A 322 -9.33 7.51 -4.70
C GLU A 322 -10.65 7.24 -5.43
N THR A 323 -10.56 6.85 -6.70
CA THR A 323 -11.63 7.07 -7.67
C THR A 323 -12.72 6.02 -7.60
N TRP A 324 -13.97 6.45 -7.70
CA TRP A 324 -15.11 5.59 -7.92
C TRP A 324 -15.53 5.62 -9.39
N HIS A 325 -15.73 4.44 -9.97
CA HIS A 325 -16.35 4.28 -11.29
C HIS A 325 -17.48 3.25 -11.24
N ASP A 326 -18.53 3.49 -12.02
CA ASP A 326 -19.58 2.50 -12.26
C ASP A 326 -19.09 1.45 -13.25
N GLN A 327 -18.21 0.55 -12.78
CA GLN A 327 -17.73 -0.54 -13.61
C GLN A 327 -18.82 -1.63 -13.70
N PRO A 328 -19.22 -2.06 -14.91
CA PRO A 328 -20.14 -3.18 -15.07
C PRO A 328 -19.62 -4.42 -14.32
N GLY A 329 -20.38 -4.92 -13.34
CA GLY A 329 -19.95 -6.06 -12.52
C GLY A 329 -19.14 -5.70 -11.26
N GLY A 330 -18.72 -4.45 -11.08
CA GLY A 330 -17.83 -4.01 -9.99
C GLY A 330 -18.42 -4.13 -8.57
N LEU A 331 -19.75 -4.18 -8.45
CA LEU A 331 -20.49 -4.37 -7.20
C LEU A 331 -21.46 -5.57 -7.23
N VAL A 332 -21.41 -6.40 -8.28
CA VAL A 332 -22.34 -7.53 -8.42
C VAL A 332 -21.95 -8.61 -7.40
N GLY A 333 -22.87 -8.90 -6.49
CA GLY A 333 -22.71 -9.91 -5.45
C GLY A 333 -22.74 -11.34 -5.98
N VAL A 334 -22.29 -12.27 -5.13
CA VAL A 334 -22.17 -13.72 -5.40
C VAL A 334 -23.52 -14.39 -5.74
N GLU A 335 -24.66 -13.74 -5.47
CA GLU A 335 -26.00 -14.31 -5.62
C GLU A 335 -26.64 -14.15 -7.02
N THR A 336 -26.17 -13.21 -7.85
CA THR A 336 -26.60 -13.13 -9.26
C THR A 336 -25.50 -13.69 -10.15
N PRO A 337 -25.75 -14.73 -10.98
CA PRO A 337 -24.73 -15.26 -11.87
C PRO A 337 -24.20 -14.12 -12.73
N ALA A 338 -22.92 -13.79 -12.53
CA ALA A 338 -22.25 -12.71 -13.21
C ALA A 338 -22.37 -12.94 -14.73
N ALA A 339 -23.14 -12.11 -15.42
CA ALA A 339 -22.99 -12.00 -16.85
C ALA A 339 -21.68 -11.24 -17.09
N CYS A 340 -20.72 -11.86 -17.78
CA CYS A 340 -19.52 -11.16 -18.21
C CYS A 340 -19.94 -9.99 -19.13
N PRO A 341 -19.73 -8.72 -18.73
CA PRO A 341 -20.19 -7.59 -19.51
C PRO A 341 -19.40 -7.50 -20.82
N PRO A 342 -20.00 -6.93 -21.89
CA PRO A 342 -19.23 -6.58 -23.09
C PRO A 342 -18.22 -5.47 -22.77
N PRO A 343 -17.11 -5.38 -23.52
CA PRO A 343 -16.17 -4.28 -23.40
C PRO A 343 -16.82 -2.94 -23.79
N SER A 344 -16.32 -1.87 -23.20
CA SER A 344 -16.62 -0.48 -23.57
C SER A 344 -15.33 0.26 -23.94
N ASP A 345 -15.48 1.48 -24.45
CA ASP A 345 -14.35 2.38 -24.73
C ASP A 345 -13.54 2.67 -23.44
N GLU A 346 -14.19 2.59 -22.28
CA GLU A 346 -13.60 2.91 -20.97
C GLU A 346 -13.06 1.66 -20.24
N PHE A 347 -13.56 0.46 -20.54
CA PHE A 347 -13.22 -0.73 -19.75
C PHE A 347 -13.24 -2.04 -20.57
N LEU A 348 -12.19 -2.85 -20.41
CA LEU A 348 -12.11 -4.21 -20.96
C LEU A 348 -12.24 -5.24 -19.82
N PRO A 349 -13.35 -5.97 -19.69
CA PRO A 349 -13.48 -7.01 -18.68
C PRO A 349 -12.54 -8.20 -18.95
N CYS A 350 -11.77 -8.65 -17.95
CA CYS A 350 -10.88 -9.80 -18.14
C CYS A 350 -11.63 -11.09 -18.43
N CYS A 351 -12.86 -11.27 -17.93
CA CYS A 351 -13.70 -12.40 -18.32
C CYS A 351 -13.95 -12.40 -19.84
N TRP A 352 -14.10 -11.22 -20.45
CA TRP A 352 -14.33 -11.08 -21.88
C TRP A 352 -13.06 -11.43 -22.64
N GLN A 353 -11.92 -10.91 -22.17
CA GLN A 353 -10.61 -11.18 -22.74
C GLN A 353 -10.24 -12.67 -22.68
N ALA A 354 -10.61 -13.39 -21.62
CA ALA A 354 -10.47 -14.84 -21.56
C ALA A 354 -11.16 -15.54 -22.76
N GLY A 355 -12.36 -15.06 -23.11
CA GLY A 355 -13.07 -15.50 -24.30
C GLY A 355 -12.35 -15.15 -25.61
N GLU A 356 -11.81 -13.94 -25.73
CA GLU A 356 -11.04 -13.51 -26.92
C GLU A 356 -9.77 -14.34 -27.12
N ILE A 357 -9.04 -14.65 -26.04
CA ILE A 357 -7.86 -15.51 -26.08
C ILE A 357 -8.24 -16.92 -26.59
N ILE A 358 -9.34 -17.50 -26.09
CA ILE A 358 -9.83 -18.79 -26.56
C ILE A 358 -10.27 -18.72 -28.03
N ARG A 359 -10.94 -17.65 -28.45
CA ARG A 359 -11.31 -17.44 -29.85
C ARG A 359 -10.10 -17.41 -30.78
N GLY A 360 -9.04 -16.71 -30.38
CA GLY A 360 -7.79 -16.62 -31.14
C GLY A 360 -7.10 -17.97 -31.35
N ARG A 361 -7.43 -18.99 -30.54
CA ARG A 361 -6.87 -20.35 -30.62
C ARG A 361 -7.74 -21.32 -31.43
N CYS A 362 -8.95 -20.94 -31.81
CA CYS A 362 -9.83 -21.77 -32.64
C CYS A 362 -9.33 -21.85 -34.09
N GLY A 363 -9.47 -23.02 -34.73
CA GLY A 363 -9.19 -23.15 -36.17
C GLY A 363 -10.16 -22.34 -37.04
N GLU A 364 -11.43 -22.24 -36.61
CA GLU A 364 -12.46 -21.39 -37.24
C GLU A 364 -13.09 -20.47 -36.18
N PRO A 365 -12.59 -19.22 -36.02
CA PRO A 365 -13.01 -18.31 -34.96
C PRO A 365 -14.51 -17.97 -34.95
N ALA A 366 -15.16 -17.97 -36.11
CA ALA A 366 -16.59 -17.64 -36.27
C ALA A 366 -17.51 -18.87 -36.18
N SER A 367 -16.98 -20.07 -35.93
CA SER A 367 -17.78 -21.29 -35.83
C SER A 367 -18.65 -21.32 -34.57
N ALA A 368 -19.79 -21.99 -34.63
CA ALA A 368 -20.68 -22.16 -33.47
C ALA A 368 -20.00 -22.92 -32.32
N ASP A 369 -19.08 -23.84 -32.63
CA ASP A 369 -18.27 -24.55 -31.64
C ASP A 369 -17.32 -23.58 -30.93
N CYS A 370 -16.59 -22.74 -31.66
CA CYS A 370 -15.71 -21.74 -31.06
C CYS A 370 -16.49 -20.77 -30.16
N GLU A 371 -17.62 -20.25 -30.64
CA GLU A 371 -18.47 -19.36 -29.84
C GLU A 371 -19.03 -20.02 -28.57
N ALA A 372 -19.26 -21.34 -28.58
CA ALA A 372 -19.60 -22.07 -27.37
C ALA A 372 -18.42 -22.10 -26.37
N ARG A 373 -17.19 -22.30 -26.84
CA ARG A 373 -15.98 -22.29 -26.01
C ARG A 373 -15.66 -20.91 -25.46
N VAL A 374 -15.92 -19.85 -26.22
CA VAL A 374 -15.81 -18.45 -25.75
C VAL A 374 -16.75 -18.20 -24.58
N ARG A 375 -18.03 -18.56 -24.72
CA ARG A 375 -19.01 -18.39 -23.63
C ARG A 375 -18.62 -19.20 -22.40
N GLU A 376 -18.10 -20.40 -22.62
CA GLU A 376 -17.62 -21.25 -21.54
C GLU A 376 -16.40 -20.65 -20.83
N ALA A 377 -15.43 -20.08 -21.56
CA ALA A 377 -14.26 -19.43 -20.99
C ALA A 377 -14.64 -18.22 -20.12
N ARG A 378 -15.62 -17.41 -20.56
CA ARG A 378 -16.16 -16.28 -19.79
C ARG A 378 -16.78 -16.75 -18.47
N ARG A 379 -17.56 -17.84 -18.50
CA ARG A 379 -18.18 -18.44 -17.30
C ARG A 379 -17.13 -18.98 -16.34
N ILE A 380 -16.18 -19.77 -16.84
CA ILE A 380 -15.11 -20.37 -16.03
C ILE A 380 -14.23 -19.30 -15.38
N TYR A 381 -13.90 -18.22 -16.09
CA TYR A 381 -13.14 -17.10 -15.52
C TYR A 381 -13.86 -16.51 -14.29
N LEU A 382 -15.17 -16.27 -14.39
CA LEU A 382 -15.96 -15.69 -13.30
C LEU A 382 -16.08 -16.64 -12.10
N GLU A 383 -16.26 -17.93 -12.36
CA GLU A 383 -16.32 -18.96 -11.31
C GLU A 383 -15.00 -19.14 -10.56
N ALA A 384 -13.87 -18.90 -11.22
CA ALA A 384 -12.55 -18.96 -10.63
C ALA A 384 -12.25 -17.80 -9.67
N GLY A 385 -13.07 -16.75 -9.64
CA GLY A 385 -12.90 -15.58 -8.78
C GLY A 385 -11.54 -14.91 -8.99
N ALA A 386 -10.79 -14.67 -7.91
CA ALA A 386 -9.47 -14.03 -7.95
C ALA A 386 -8.46 -14.76 -8.87
N ALA A 387 -8.63 -16.07 -9.08
CA ALA A 387 -7.75 -16.87 -9.92
C ALA A 387 -8.16 -16.94 -11.40
N GLY A 388 -9.06 -16.07 -11.88
CA GLY A 388 -9.56 -16.09 -13.25
C GLY A 388 -8.47 -16.12 -14.33
N HIS A 389 -7.36 -15.39 -14.12
CA HIS A 389 -6.21 -15.35 -15.02
C HIS A 389 -5.54 -16.73 -15.25
N THR A 390 -5.74 -17.70 -14.35
CA THR A 390 -5.17 -19.06 -14.47
C THR A 390 -6.01 -20.03 -15.31
N THR A 391 -7.24 -19.65 -15.66
CA THR A 391 -8.23 -20.54 -16.31
C THR A 391 -7.97 -20.80 -17.78
N VAL A 392 -7.12 -20.00 -18.43
CA VAL A 392 -6.80 -20.11 -19.85
C VAL A 392 -5.41 -20.74 -20.01
N PRO A 393 -5.31 -22.04 -20.33
CA PRO A 393 -4.03 -22.76 -20.32
C PRO A 393 -2.99 -22.13 -21.24
N GLY A 394 -1.77 -21.90 -20.76
CA GLY A 394 -0.67 -21.36 -21.56
C GLY A 394 -0.87 -19.90 -22.02
N ALA A 395 -1.85 -19.17 -21.48
CA ALA A 395 -1.96 -17.73 -21.71
C ALA A 395 -0.85 -16.96 -20.98
N GLY A 396 -0.09 -16.16 -21.72
CA GLY A 396 0.89 -15.24 -21.15
C GLY A 396 0.25 -13.91 -20.71
N ALA A 397 0.89 -13.20 -19.78
CA ALA A 397 0.42 -11.90 -19.28
C ALA A 397 0.10 -10.87 -20.38
N ALA A 398 0.85 -10.86 -21.49
CA ALA A 398 0.61 -9.93 -22.59
C ALA A 398 -0.70 -10.20 -23.37
N GLU A 399 -1.18 -11.46 -23.40
CA GLU A 399 -2.45 -11.82 -24.04
C GLU A 399 -3.67 -11.22 -23.32
N TRP A 400 -3.52 -10.84 -22.05
CA TRP A 400 -4.58 -10.25 -21.24
C TRP A 400 -4.76 -8.74 -21.45
N LEU A 401 -3.85 -8.09 -22.17
CA LEU A 401 -3.90 -6.64 -22.46
C LEU A 401 -4.14 -5.80 -21.18
N ASP A 402 -4.85 -4.68 -21.31
CA ASP A 402 -5.23 -3.79 -20.19
C ASP A 402 -6.54 -4.19 -19.49
N CYS A 403 -6.93 -5.48 -19.56
CA CYS A 403 -8.20 -5.90 -18.98
C CYS A 403 -8.28 -5.67 -17.45
N ASP A 404 -9.47 -5.36 -16.97
CA ASP A 404 -9.81 -4.98 -15.60
C ASP A 404 -9.03 -3.78 -15.03
N GLN A 405 -8.31 -2.99 -15.85
CA GLN A 405 -7.57 -1.82 -15.36
C GLN A 405 -8.40 -0.53 -15.50
N CYS A 406 -8.22 0.38 -14.54
CA CYS A 406 -8.77 1.74 -14.66
C CYS A 406 -7.92 2.56 -15.64
N ARG A 407 -8.54 3.15 -16.67
CA ARG A 407 -7.83 3.82 -17.77
C ARG A 407 -7.58 5.30 -17.53
N ASP A 408 -8.38 5.95 -16.69
CA ASP A 408 -8.37 7.40 -16.41
C ASP A 408 -8.08 7.72 -14.93
N CYS A 409 -7.87 6.70 -14.10
CA CYS A 409 -7.39 6.88 -12.73
C CYS A 409 -5.91 7.29 -12.70
N PHE A 410 -5.54 8.12 -11.73
CA PHE A 410 -4.15 8.42 -11.41
C PHE A 410 -3.50 7.25 -10.65
N ASN A 411 -2.39 6.73 -11.17
CA ASN A 411 -1.63 5.61 -10.59
C ASN A 411 -2.53 4.55 -9.93
N PRO A 412 -3.46 3.92 -10.68
CA PRO A 412 -4.48 3.08 -10.08
C PRO A 412 -3.90 1.84 -9.41
N ALA A 413 -4.57 1.36 -8.37
CA ALA A 413 -4.32 0.02 -7.89
C ALA A 413 -4.62 -1.03 -8.99
N PHE A 414 -3.79 -2.07 -9.09
CA PHE A 414 -4.00 -3.14 -10.07
C PHE A 414 -5.38 -3.76 -9.90
N SER A 415 -6.14 -3.87 -11.00
CA SER A 415 -7.51 -4.38 -11.00
C SER A 415 -8.40 -3.69 -9.94
N HIS A 416 -8.37 -2.36 -9.94
CA HIS A 416 -9.06 -1.47 -9.01
C HIS A 416 -10.48 -1.93 -8.65
N ARG A 417 -10.82 -1.94 -7.34
CA ARG A 417 -12.17 -2.28 -6.84
C ARG A 417 -12.95 -1.02 -6.49
N PRO A 418 -13.94 -0.58 -7.29
CA PRO A 418 -14.64 0.68 -7.05
C PRO A 418 -15.37 0.75 -5.70
N GLY A 419 -15.93 -0.36 -5.23
CA GLY A 419 -16.61 -0.43 -3.93
C GLY A 419 -15.71 -0.28 -2.71
N GLY A 420 -14.39 -0.34 -2.91
CA GLY A 420 -13.36 -0.09 -1.90
C GLY A 420 -12.72 1.30 -1.99
N SER A 421 -13.22 2.19 -2.87
CA SER A 421 -12.63 3.52 -3.06
C SER A 421 -13.01 4.54 -1.99
N ALA A 422 -12.17 5.56 -1.80
CA ALA A 422 -12.41 6.66 -0.90
C ALA A 422 -13.67 7.45 -1.28
N GLN A 423 -13.86 7.76 -2.56
CA GLN A 423 -15.06 8.47 -3.02
C GLN A 423 -16.35 7.68 -2.76
N TYR A 424 -16.33 6.35 -2.94
CA TYR A 424 -17.45 5.50 -2.57
C TYR A 424 -17.74 5.58 -1.06
N ALA A 425 -16.70 5.46 -0.23
CA ALA A 425 -16.82 5.54 1.22
C ALA A 425 -17.45 6.88 1.69
N LEU A 426 -17.06 8.00 1.06
CA LEU A 426 -17.58 9.33 1.38
C LEU A 426 -19.00 9.57 0.89
N ALA A 427 -19.45 8.87 -0.16
CA ALA A 427 -20.80 9.01 -0.71
C ALA A 427 -21.84 8.20 0.08
N ILE A 428 -21.50 7.00 0.56
CA ILE A 428 -22.49 6.05 1.09
C ILE A 428 -23.00 6.38 2.50
N THR A 429 -24.25 6.00 2.77
CA THR A 429 -24.88 6.08 4.10
C THR A 429 -25.58 4.76 4.44
N ARG A 430 -25.43 4.24 5.66
CA ARG A 430 -26.09 3.00 6.13
C ARG A 430 -26.78 3.20 7.48
N GLY A 431 -27.67 2.28 7.87
CA GLY A 431 -28.52 2.43 9.05
C GLY A 431 -29.84 3.15 8.75
N GLY A 432 -30.66 3.36 9.77
CA GLY A 432 -31.95 4.06 9.64
C GLY A 432 -31.78 5.57 9.58
N SER A 433 -32.78 6.30 9.07
CA SER A 433 -32.75 7.76 8.96
C SER A 433 -32.56 8.49 10.30
N ALA A 434 -32.94 7.87 11.41
CA ALA A 434 -32.73 8.40 12.76
C ALA A 434 -31.29 8.22 13.29
N ALA A 435 -30.49 7.33 12.69
CA ALA A 435 -29.12 7.05 13.09
C ALA A 435 -28.27 6.68 11.85
N PRO A 436 -28.04 7.63 10.92
CA PRO A 436 -27.23 7.38 9.75
C PRO A 436 -25.77 7.16 10.14
N ARG A 437 -25.19 6.07 9.66
CA ARG A 437 -23.76 5.75 9.73
C ARG A 437 -23.10 6.16 8.42
N ARG A 438 -22.01 6.92 8.53
CA ARG A 438 -21.20 7.44 7.43
C ARG A 438 -19.74 7.38 7.83
N TYR A 439 -18.87 7.14 6.86
CA TYR A 439 -17.44 7.27 7.06
C TYR A 439 -17.07 8.76 7.19
N ARG A 440 -16.15 9.05 8.12
CA ARG A 440 -15.60 10.39 8.37
C ARG A 440 -14.08 10.37 8.24
N PHE A 441 -13.61 9.89 7.10
CA PHE A 441 -12.18 9.70 6.87
C PHE A 441 -11.46 11.00 6.55
N GLY A 442 -10.32 11.22 7.21
CA GLY A 442 -9.22 12.00 6.65
C GLY A 442 -8.40 11.15 5.68
N MET A 443 -7.80 11.79 4.67
CA MET A 443 -7.05 11.11 3.62
C MET A 443 -5.56 11.18 3.89
N ILE A 444 -4.87 10.04 3.82
CA ILE A 444 -3.42 9.97 3.98
C ILE A 444 -2.79 9.18 2.82
N GLY A 445 -1.51 9.44 2.56
CA GLY A 445 -0.66 8.56 1.75
C GLY A 445 0.40 7.89 2.63
N SER A 446 1.03 6.83 2.12
CA SER A 446 2.06 6.07 2.85
C SER A 446 3.00 5.34 1.89
N SER A 447 4.12 4.81 2.38
CA SER A 447 4.99 3.99 1.54
C SER A 447 4.34 2.65 1.19
N ASP A 448 3.98 1.87 2.21
CA ASP A 448 3.51 0.48 2.08
C ASP A 448 4.44 -0.36 1.20
N THR A 449 5.76 -0.20 1.40
CA THR A 449 6.77 -1.05 0.76
C THR A 449 7.47 -1.92 1.80
N HIS A 450 7.83 -3.13 1.37
CA HIS A 450 8.27 -4.23 2.22
C HIS A 450 9.80 -4.28 2.41
N ASP A 451 10.44 -3.11 2.46
CA ASP A 451 11.91 -2.96 2.44
C ASP A 451 12.45 -1.99 3.52
N ALA A 452 11.63 -1.66 4.54
CA ALA A 452 11.95 -0.70 5.60
C ALA A 452 12.28 0.73 5.10
N ARG A 453 11.67 1.17 3.99
CA ARG A 453 11.94 2.46 3.35
C ARG A 453 10.82 3.47 3.56
N ALA A 454 10.70 3.93 4.80
CA ALA A 454 9.70 4.94 5.19
C ALA A 454 9.78 6.20 4.32
N GLY A 455 8.73 6.48 3.55
CA GLY A 455 8.63 7.65 2.67
C GLY A 455 9.51 7.59 1.43
N ASN A 456 9.65 6.42 0.81
CA ASN A 456 10.43 6.16 -0.41
C ASN A 456 10.03 6.94 -1.68
N GLY A 457 8.86 7.60 -1.74
CA GLY A 457 8.44 8.41 -2.90
C GLY A 457 8.97 9.84 -2.97
N PHE A 458 10.08 10.13 -2.29
CA PHE A 458 10.71 11.46 -2.39
C PHE A 458 11.46 11.70 -3.71
N LYS A 459 11.77 10.62 -4.45
CA LYS A 459 12.39 10.59 -5.80
C LYS A 459 11.94 9.34 -6.55
N GLU A 460 11.90 9.45 -7.87
CA GLU A 460 11.48 8.39 -8.80
C GLU A 460 12.70 7.69 -9.41
N PHE A 461 13.23 6.68 -8.70
CA PHE A 461 14.44 5.95 -9.11
C PHE A 461 14.53 4.57 -8.45
N SER A 462 15.37 3.69 -9.02
CA SER A 462 15.66 2.36 -8.48
C SER A 462 14.40 1.55 -8.22
N ARG A 463 13.59 1.34 -9.26
CA ARG A 463 12.29 0.65 -9.23
C ARG A 463 12.30 -0.64 -8.40
N VAL A 464 13.32 -1.48 -8.55
CA VAL A 464 13.40 -2.78 -7.85
C VAL A 464 13.59 -2.63 -6.34
N GLU A 465 14.15 -1.51 -5.90
CA GLU A 465 14.56 -1.30 -4.51
C GLU A 465 13.66 -0.31 -3.77
N ASN A 466 13.09 0.67 -4.48
CA ASN A 466 12.15 1.66 -3.92
C ASN A 466 10.69 1.31 -4.20
N THR A 467 10.41 0.14 -4.76
CA THR A 467 9.05 -0.43 -4.91
C THR A 467 9.13 -1.93 -4.65
N GLU A 468 8.00 -2.63 -4.61
CA GLU A 468 7.97 -4.10 -4.52
C GLU A 468 8.23 -4.83 -5.85
N ALA A 469 8.64 -4.10 -6.89
CA ALA A 469 9.06 -4.73 -8.12
C ALA A 469 10.27 -5.63 -7.86
N SER A 470 10.36 -6.74 -8.58
CA SER A 470 11.45 -7.71 -8.42
C SER A 470 12.31 -7.80 -9.67
N ASP A 471 13.55 -8.30 -9.54
CA ASP A 471 14.38 -8.76 -10.64
C ASP A 471 14.64 -10.26 -10.51
N ARG A 472 13.58 -11.07 -10.69
CA ARG A 472 13.69 -12.52 -10.52
C ARG A 472 14.61 -13.15 -11.58
N PRO A 473 15.52 -14.06 -11.17
CA PRO A 473 16.39 -14.75 -12.12
C PRO A 473 15.59 -15.56 -13.16
N ALA A 474 16.12 -15.62 -14.40
CA ALA A 474 15.50 -16.33 -15.52
C ALA A 474 15.14 -17.80 -15.21
N LEU A 475 15.93 -18.47 -14.37
CA LEU A 475 15.64 -19.84 -13.92
C LEU A 475 14.34 -19.90 -13.12
N MET A 476 14.14 -18.98 -12.17
CA MET A 476 12.95 -18.92 -11.33
C MET A 476 11.72 -18.60 -12.16
N ARG A 477 11.82 -17.64 -13.10
CA ARG A 477 10.76 -17.37 -14.09
C ARG A 477 10.37 -18.64 -14.87
N ARG A 478 11.35 -19.38 -15.40
CA ARG A 478 11.09 -20.62 -16.16
C ARG A 478 10.47 -21.74 -15.33
N LEU A 479 10.70 -21.75 -14.02
CA LEU A 479 10.09 -22.70 -13.10
C LEU A 479 8.64 -22.31 -12.75
N ALA A 480 8.36 -21.01 -12.68
CA ALA A 480 7.02 -20.47 -12.38
C ALA A 480 6.09 -20.38 -13.61
N ALA A 481 6.64 -20.37 -14.83
CA ALA A 481 5.87 -20.23 -16.07
C ALA A 481 4.84 -21.35 -16.26
N ASP A 482 3.64 -20.99 -16.74
CA ASP A 482 2.64 -21.96 -17.19
C ASP A 482 3.16 -22.74 -18.41
N ARG A 483 3.20 -24.08 -18.28
CA ARG A 483 3.68 -25.00 -19.33
C ARG A 483 2.57 -25.79 -19.99
N ARG A 484 1.30 -25.50 -19.65
CA ARG A 484 0.17 -26.13 -20.31
C ARG A 484 0.13 -25.72 -21.79
N GLU A 485 -0.32 -26.64 -22.63
CA GLU A 485 -0.45 -26.39 -24.06
C GLU A 485 -1.53 -25.33 -24.31
N PRO A 486 -1.29 -24.31 -25.16
CA PRO A 486 -2.25 -23.24 -25.44
C PRO A 486 -3.39 -23.74 -26.32
N VAL A 487 -4.33 -24.49 -25.73
CA VAL A 487 -5.49 -25.04 -26.40
C VAL A 487 -6.66 -24.06 -26.41
N ALA A 488 -7.57 -24.22 -27.38
CA ALA A 488 -8.80 -23.43 -27.48
C ALA A 488 -9.88 -23.92 -26.51
N ARG A 489 -9.55 -24.14 -25.23
CA ARG A 489 -10.48 -24.49 -24.14
C ARG A 489 -9.97 -23.91 -22.82
N ALA A 490 -10.89 -23.39 -22.01
CA ALA A 490 -10.61 -23.01 -20.63
C ALA A 490 -10.74 -24.22 -19.69
N GLU A 491 -10.08 -24.15 -18.53
CA GLU A 491 -10.08 -25.18 -17.49
C GLU A 491 -10.62 -24.59 -16.19
N SER A 492 -11.55 -25.32 -15.54
CA SER A 492 -12.04 -24.94 -14.21
C SER A 492 -10.96 -25.08 -13.16
N VAL A 493 -10.91 -24.11 -12.24
CA VAL A 493 -10.01 -24.14 -11.08
C VAL A 493 -10.82 -24.04 -9.80
N ILE A 494 -10.36 -24.73 -8.76
CA ILE A 494 -10.94 -24.63 -7.42
C ILE A 494 -10.07 -23.64 -6.64
N LEU A 495 -10.60 -22.45 -6.38
CA LEU A 495 -9.85 -21.34 -5.76
C LEU A 495 -9.16 -21.74 -4.44
N SER A 496 -9.84 -22.53 -3.62
CA SER A 496 -9.31 -23.02 -2.33
C SER A 496 -8.16 -24.01 -2.47
N GLU A 497 -8.02 -24.69 -3.60
CA GLU A 497 -6.93 -25.64 -3.87
C GLU A 497 -5.68 -24.96 -4.44
N LEU A 498 -5.80 -23.72 -4.94
CA LEU A 498 -4.68 -22.96 -5.45
C LEU A 498 -3.86 -22.33 -4.31
N PRO A 499 -2.51 -22.35 -4.40
CA PRO A 499 -1.68 -21.59 -3.48
C PRO A 499 -1.91 -20.09 -3.68
N LEU A 500 -1.77 -19.29 -2.62
CA LEU A 500 -2.04 -17.85 -2.65
C LEU A 500 -1.22 -17.09 -3.71
N SER A 501 -0.02 -17.56 -4.05
CA SER A 501 0.81 -16.98 -5.11
C SER A 501 0.21 -17.16 -6.52
N GLN A 502 -0.59 -18.20 -6.75
CA GLN A 502 -1.30 -18.43 -8.02
C GLN A 502 -2.69 -17.80 -8.06
N ARG A 503 -3.22 -17.38 -6.91
CA ARG A 503 -4.49 -16.61 -6.87
C ARG A 503 -4.30 -15.15 -7.29
N ARG A 504 -3.05 -14.69 -7.41
CA ARG A 504 -2.68 -13.29 -7.65
C ARG A 504 -1.96 -13.16 -8.99
N ASP A 505 -2.43 -12.24 -9.84
CA ASP A 505 -1.81 -11.94 -11.12
C ASP A 505 -0.57 -11.04 -10.92
N MET A 506 0.46 -11.61 -10.27
CA MET A 506 1.67 -10.87 -9.89
C MET A 506 2.47 -10.40 -11.11
N GLU A 507 2.37 -11.08 -12.25
CA GLU A 507 3.12 -10.75 -13.46
C GLU A 507 2.61 -9.45 -14.09
N ARG A 508 1.28 -9.26 -14.18
CA ARG A 508 0.70 -7.98 -14.62
C ARG A 508 0.71 -6.95 -13.50
N GLY A 509 0.54 -7.39 -12.25
CA GLY A 509 0.58 -6.53 -11.07
C GLY A 509 1.90 -5.79 -10.87
N ALA A 510 3.03 -6.36 -11.32
CA ALA A 510 4.36 -5.72 -11.22
C ALA A 510 4.46 -4.34 -11.91
N SER A 511 3.57 -4.07 -12.87
CA SER A 511 3.42 -2.77 -13.56
C SER A 511 2.67 -1.70 -12.75
N PHE A 512 2.18 -2.03 -11.56
CA PHE A 512 1.36 -1.17 -10.69
C PHE A 512 1.90 -1.16 -9.25
N LEU A 513 3.22 -1.30 -9.14
CA LEU A 513 3.97 -1.14 -7.91
C LEU A 513 4.74 0.18 -8.03
N PHE A 514 4.30 1.18 -7.30
CA PHE A 514 4.80 2.54 -7.38
C PHE A 514 5.78 2.80 -6.24
N THR A 515 6.54 3.88 -6.36
CA THR A 515 7.06 4.57 -5.18
C THR A 515 5.87 5.06 -4.33
N GLY A 516 6.03 5.08 -3.01
CA GLY A 516 4.90 5.28 -2.13
C GLY A 516 4.58 6.75 -1.82
N GLY A 517 3.40 6.98 -1.26
CA GLY A 517 2.92 8.29 -0.83
C GLY A 517 3.46 8.77 0.51
N LEU A 518 2.99 9.95 0.92
CA LEU A 518 3.23 10.50 2.25
C LEU A 518 1.95 11.03 2.87
N VAL A 519 1.93 11.06 4.20
CA VAL A 519 0.97 11.84 4.97
C VAL A 519 1.58 13.17 5.35
N ALA A 520 0.79 14.23 5.26
CA ALA A 520 1.13 15.52 5.80
C ALA A 520 0.10 15.94 6.86
N VAL A 521 0.55 16.42 8.02
CA VAL A 521 -0.32 16.86 9.11
C VAL A 521 -0.16 18.35 9.38
N HIS A 522 -1.26 19.04 9.65
CA HIS A 522 -1.26 20.43 10.12
C HIS A 522 -1.19 20.43 11.65
N ALA A 523 0.02 20.42 12.20
CA ALA A 523 0.25 20.27 13.64
C ALA A 523 0.59 21.58 14.35
N ASP A 524 0.20 21.70 15.61
CA ASP A 524 0.54 22.85 16.47
C ASP A 524 2.00 22.81 16.97
N GLY A 525 2.68 21.67 16.80
CA GLY A 525 4.04 21.41 17.26
C GLY A 525 4.63 20.15 16.62
N ARG A 526 5.91 19.88 16.87
CA ARG A 526 6.63 18.69 16.34
C ARG A 526 6.65 17.49 17.28
N ASN A 527 6.21 17.66 18.53
CA ASN A 527 6.20 16.55 19.47
C ASN A 527 5.08 15.55 19.12
N ARG A 528 5.22 14.33 19.62
CA ARG A 528 4.30 13.21 19.36
C ARG A 528 2.83 13.56 19.57
N ARG A 529 2.49 14.22 20.68
CA ARG A 529 1.10 14.56 21.01
C ARG A 529 0.52 15.54 20.00
N ALA A 530 1.30 16.54 19.57
CA ALA A 530 0.84 17.50 18.57
C ALA A 530 0.56 16.85 17.20
N ILE A 531 1.39 15.89 16.79
CA ILE A 531 1.18 15.10 15.57
C ILE A 531 -0.05 14.21 15.72
N TRP A 532 -0.16 13.47 16.83
CA TRP A 532 -1.31 12.64 17.15
C TRP A 532 -2.62 13.42 17.14
N ASP A 533 -2.65 14.57 17.81
CA ASP A 533 -3.86 15.39 17.87
C ASP A 533 -4.27 15.89 16.47
N ALA A 534 -3.32 16.15 15.56
CA ALA A 534 -3.62 16.50 14.17
C ALA A 534 -4.20 15.31 13.39
N LEU A 535 -3.64 14.11 13.56
CA LEU A 535 -4.18 12.85 13.01
C LEU A 535 -5.62 12.62 13.50
N MET A 536 -5.87 12.74 14.80
CA MET A 536 -7.19 12.55 15.41
C MET A 536 -8.22 13.60 14.97
N ARG A 537 -7.79 14.84 14.68
CA ARG A 537 -8.63 15.90 14.11
C ARG A 537 -8.84 15.77 12.60
N ARG A 538 -8.10 14.86 11.93
CA ARG A 538 -8.07 14.71 10.46
C ARG A 538 -7.60 15.96 9.74
N GLU A 539 -6.83 16.82 10.42
CA GLU A 539 -6.18 17.99 9.80
C GLU A 539 -4.94 17.51 9.03
N VAL A 540 -5.17 16.64 8.05
CA VAL A 540 -4.16 15.85 7.35
C VAL A 540 -4.46 15.84 5.85
N TYR A 541 -3.46 15.52 5.04
CA TYR A 541 -3.65 15.31 3.61
C TYR A 541 -2.67 14.27 3.08
N ALA A 542 -3.03 13.63 1.98
CA ALA A 542 -2.20 12.66 1.27
C ALA A 542 -1.35 13.36 0.21
N THR A 543 -0.17 12.84 -0.09
CA THR A 543 0.56 13.12 -1.33
C THR A 543 0.98 11.81 -1.99
N SER A 544 1.21 11.84 -3.30
CA SER A 544 1.70 10.69 -4.07
C SER A 544 3.20 10.41 -3.89
N GLY A 545 3.86 11.11 -2.96
CA GLY A 545 5.27 10.94 -2.59
C GLY A 545 5.97 12.29 -2.45
N GLU A 546 5.70 13.20 -3.39
CA GLU A 546 6.27 14.54 -3.37
C GLU A 546 5.70 15.43 -2.24
N ARG A 547 6.55 16.32 -1.70
CA ARG A 547 6.21 17.21 -0.56
C ARG A 547 5.50 18.49 -0.99
N ILE A 548 4.36 18.32 -1.65
CA ILE A 548 3.45 19.41 -2.01
C ILE A 548 2.84 19.99 -0.73
N LEU A 549 2.85 21.31 -0.57
CA LEU A 549 2.16 21.99 0.54
C LEU A 549 0.71 22.26 0.13
N LEU A 550 -0.25 21.91 0.99
CA LEU A 550 -1.68 22.06 0.71
C LEU A 550 -2.45 22.61 1.93
N TRP A 551 -3.31 23.59 1.66
CA TRP A 551 -4.31 24.14 2.59
C TRP A 551 -5.67 24.12 1.91
N PHE A 552 -6.71 23.74 2.67
CA PHE A 552 -8.09 23.75 2.21
C PHE A 552 -8.99 24.15 3.38
N ASP A 553 -9.75 25.23 3.21
CA ASP A 553 -10.50 25.86 4.29
C ASP A 553 -11.90 26.28 3.82
N LEU A 554 -12.90 26.05 4.67
CA LEU A 554 -14.18 26.76 4.65
C LEU A 554 -14.00 28.11 5.34
N LEU A 555 -14.33 29.20 4.66
CA LEU A 555 -14.14 30.56 5.17
C LEU A 555 -15.32 31.08 5.99
N ASN A 556 -16.53 30.54 5.77
CA ASN A 556 -17.78 31.07 6.31
C ASN A 556 -18.59 30.02 7.10
N GLY A 557 -17.90 29.15 7.85
CA GLY A 557 -18.56 28.21 8.76
C GLY A 557 -19.30 28.94 9.89
N PRO A 558 -20.31 28.31 10.54
CA PRO A 558 -21.15 28.96 11.54
C PRO A 558 -20.38 29.42 12.79
N SER A 559 -19.28 28.72 13.12
CA SER A 559 -18.36 29.06 14.21
C SER A 559 -17.10 29.78 13.75
N GLY A 560 -17.07 30.24 12.49
CA GLY A 560 -15.89 30.80 11.83
C GLY A 560 -15.26 29.86 10.80
N PRO A 561 -14.04 30.17 10.32
CA PRO A 561 -13.33 29.33 9.36
C PRO A 561 -13.05 27.92 9.89
N ALA A 562 -13.09 26.92 9.01
CA ALA A 562 -12.87 25.51 9.35
C ALA A 562 -11.92 24.86 8.33
N PRO A 563 -10.80 24.24 8.76
CA PRO A 563 -9.84 23.61 7.87
C PRO A 563 -10.31 22.24 7.37
N MET A 564 -9.57 21.65 6.43
CA MET A 564 -9.70 20.25 6.01
C MET A 564 -9.82 19.29 7.21
N GLY A 565 -10.62 18.24 7.07
CA GLY A 565 -10.93 17.27 8.15
C GLY A 565 -12.10 17.66 9.05
N SER A 566 -12.58 18.91 8.95
CA SER A 566 -13.67 19.44 9.78
C SER A 566 -15.03 18.85 9.41
N GLU A 567 -15.83 18.59 10.44
CA GLU A 567 -17.28 18.35 10.34
C GLU A 567 -18.03 19.63 10.76
N VAL A 568 -18.62 20.32 9.80
CA VAL A 568 -19.31 21.59 10.02
C VAL A 568 -20.82 21.37 9.98
N ARG A 569 -21.50 21.67 11.09
CA ARG A 569 -22.95 21.55 11.21
C ARG A 569 -23.61 22.92 11.25
N GLY A 570 -24.85 23.00 10.74
CA GLY A 570 -25.62 24.24 10.83
C GLY A 570 -25.30 25.27 9.75
N GLN A 571 -24.74 24.85 8.62
CA GLN A 571 -24.38 25.78 7.54
C GLN A 571 -25.64 26.41 6.93
N ARG A 572 -25.71 27.74 6.91
CA ARG A 572 -26.88 28.50 6.42
C ARG A 572 -26.69 29.12 5.03
N GLY A 573 -25.47 29.54 4.71
CA GLY A 573 -25.14 30.17 3.43
C GLY A 573 -24.40 29.21 2.49
N ALA A 574 -24.29 29.59 1.22
CA ALA A 574 -23.42 28.90 0.27
C ALA A 574 -21.98 28.81 0.84
N PRO A 575 -21.33 27.64 0.82
CA PRO A 575 -19.97 27.52 1.34
C PRO A 575 -19.00 28.32 0.49
N ARG A 576 -18.16 29.10 1.17
CA ARG A 576 -17.04 29.86 0.59
C ARG A 576 -15.76 29.12 0.95
N LEU A 577 -15.10 28.56 -0.04
CA LEU A 577 -13.96 27.67 0.14
C LEU A 577 -12.70 28.32 -0.43
N ARG A 578 -11.56 28.04 0.19
CA ARG A 578 -10.23 28.43 -0.30
C ARG A 578 -9.35 27.21 -0.38
N VAL A 579 -8.63 27.06 -1.49
CA VAL A 579 -7.53 26.11 -1.63
C VAL A 579 -6.26 26.90 -1.90
N ALA A 580 -5.19 26.62 -1.17
CA ALA A 580 -3.86 27.13 -1.46
C ALA A 580 -2.88 25.97 -1.55
N ALA A 581 -1.99 25.99 -2.54
CA ALA A 581 -1.02 24.93 -2.75
C ALA A 581 0.31 25.44 -3.29
N VAL A 582 1.40 24.76 -2.94
CA VAL A 582 2.75 25.03 -3.43
C VAL A 582 3.41 23.71 -3.80
N GLY A 583 3.94 23.61 -5.02
CA GLY A 583 4.59 22.38 -5.51
C GLY A 583 5.84 22.02 -4.69
N ALA A 584 6.27 20.77 -4.79
CA ALA A 584 7.43 20.29 -4.07
C ALA A 584 8.72 20.93 -4.61
N PHE A 585 9.82 20.76 -3.87
CA PHE A 585 11.13 21.19 -4.34
C PHE A 585 11.65 20.25 -5.41
N GLU A 586 12.24 20.83 -6.46
CA GLU A 586 13.09 20.07 -7.37
C GLU A 586 14.25 19.47 -6.58
N GLN A 587 14.47 18.17 -6.76
CA GLN A 587 15.50 17.44 -6.04
C GLN A 587 16.88 17.61 -6.68
N ARG A 588 17.90 17.80 -5.86
CA ARG A 588 19.31 17.67 -6.26
C ARG A 588 19.72 16.19 -6.25
N PRO A 589 20.69 15.79 -7.08
CA PRO A 589 21.28 14.46 -7.00
C PRO A 589 22.08 14.30 -5.70
N GLY A 590 22.16 13.06 -5.21
CA GLY A 590 22.91 12.69 -4.03
C GLY A 590 22.22 13.04 -2.70
N CYS A 591 23.04 13.17 -1.65
CA CYS A 591 22.61 13.42 -0.29
C CYS A 591 23.20 14.71 0.30
N PRO A 592 22.49 15.40 1.22
CA PRO A 592 23.03 16.56 1.93
C PRO A 592 24.28 16.24 2.76
N ASP A 593 25.19 17.21 2.91
CA ASP A 593 26.43 17.03 3.69
C ASP A 593 26.24 16.53 5.12
N HIS A 594 25.13 16.89 5.77
CA HIS A 594 24.86 16.44 7.13
C HIS A 594 24.50 14.95 7.20
N VAL A 595 23.90 14.40 6.15
CA VAL A 595 23.62 12.96 6.02
C VAL A 595 24.92 12.20 5.75
N MET A 596 25.74 12.68 4.79
CA MET A 596 27.06 12.08 4.49
C MET A 596 28.03 12.08 5.68
N ARG A 597 27.85 12.98 6.66
CA ARG A 597 28.61 12.98 7.91
C ARG A 597 28.03 12.05 8.98
N ALA A 598 26.74 11.77 8.92
CA ALA A 598 26.05 10.91 9.89
C ALA A 598 26.16 9.42 9.52
N LEU A 599 26.09 9.10 8.23
CA LEU A 599 26.16 7.74 7.71
C LEU A 599 27.50 7.46 7.02
N PRO A 600 28.21 6.36 7.37
CA PRO A 600 29.34 5.88 6.58
C PRO A 600 28.94 5.60 5.12
N PRO A 601 29.85 5.71 4.14
CA PRO A 601 29.53 5.52 2.73
C PRO A 601 28.82 4.19 2.40
N GLU A 602 29.26 3.08 2.99
CA GLU A 602 28.62 1.76 2.78
C GLU A 602 27.19 1.71 3.32
N ARG A 603 26.93 2.35 4.47
CA ARG A 603 25.58 2.44 5.05
C ARG A 603 24.69 3.38 4.24
N LEU A 604 25.24 4.49 3.75
CA LEU A 604 24.52 5.41 2.87
C LEU A 604 24.09 4.72 1.58
N GLU A 605 24.95 3.90 0.98
CA GLU A 605 24.64 3.14 -0.21
C GLU A 605 23.58 2.08 0.07
N ALA A 606 23.76 1.26 1.11
CA ALA A 606 22.83 0.18 1.44
C ALA A 606 21.44 0.69 1.85
N LEU A 607 21.37 1.85 2.51
CA LEU A 607 20.12 2.40 3.03
C LEU A 607 19.44 3.38 2.05
N CYS A 608 20.19 4.33 1.50
CA CYS A 608 19.64 5.41 0.67
C CYS A 608 19.90 5.21 -0.83
N LEU A 609 20.65 4.18 -1.25
CA LEU A 609 21.06 3.98 -2.64
C LEU A 609 21.78 5.20 -3.24
N GLY A 610 22.54 5.90 -2.41
CA GLY A 610 23.26 7.11 -2.80
C GLY A 610 22.39 8.36 -2.99
N GLU A 611 21.07 8.28 -2.83
CA GLU A 611 20.12 9.38 -3.07
C GLU A 611 19.26 9.67 -1.82
N CYS A 612 19.19 10.93 -1.40
CA CYS A 612 18.38 11.35 -0.26
C CYS A 612 17.44 12.49 -0.67
N TYR A 613 16.41 12.76 0.12
CA TYR A 613 15.63 14.00 0.00
C TYR A 613 16.59 15.19 0.11
N PHE A 614 16.83 15.84 -1.03
CA PHE A 614 17.85 16.87 -1.16
C PHE A 614 17.26 18.05 -1.93
N PRO A 615 16.38 18.83 -1.29
CA PRO A 615 15.68 19.91 -1.97
C PRO A 615 16.66 20.95 -2.51
N GLY A 616 16.44 21.38 -3.75
CA GLY A 616 17.06 22.55 -4.34
C GLY A 616 16.38 23.85 -3.89
N GLU A 617 16.59 24.91 -4.68
CA GLU A 617 16.01 26.24 -4.41
C GLU A 617 14.72 26.50 -5.20
N ARG A 618 14.49 25.74 -6.28
CA ARG A 618 13.29 25.86 -7.13
C ARG A 618 12.23 24.85 -6.72
N ARG A 619 10.98 25.23 -6.98
CA ARG A 619 9.81 24.37 -6.79
C ARG A 619 9.18 24.06 -8.13
N HIS A 620 8.60 22.88 -8.21
CA HIS A 620 7.72 22.51 -9.29
C HIS A 620 6.48 23.38 -9.30
N ALA A 621 5.96 23.63 -10.50
CA ALA A 621 4.73 24.40 -10.66
C ALA A 621 3.49 23.58 -10.28
N ILE A 622 2.55 24.19 -9.56
CA ILE A 622 1.17 23.69 -9.52
C ILE A 622 0.50 24.13 -10.82
N GLN A 623 0.01 23.17 -11.63
CA GLN A 623 -0.66 23.48 -12.89
C GLN A 623 -2.13 23.81 -12.69
N ARG A 624 -2.79 23.09 -11.78
CA ARG A 624 -4.21 23.29 -11.49
C ARG A 624 -4.58 22.82 -10.10
N ILE A 625 -5.66 23.40 -9.59
CA ILE A 625 -6.39 22.91 -8.42
C ILE A 625 -7.69 22.30 -8.92
N GLU A 626 -7.98 21.09 -8.49
CA GLU A 626 -9.24 20.41 -8.75
C GLU A 626 -10.02 20.28 -7.45
N VAL A 627 -11.34 20.41 -7.52
CA VAL A 627 -12.23 20.25 -6.36
C VAL A 627 -13.21 19.16 -6.70
N VAL A 628 -13.29 18.18 -5.83
CA VAL A 628 -14.29 17.10 -5.90
C VAL A 628 -15.42 17.43 -4.95
N ARG A 629 -16.65 17.25 -5.43
CA ARG A 629 -17.87 17.45 -4.65
C ARG A 629 -18.64 16.15 -4.58
N ILE A 630 -18.94 15.70 -3.37
CA ILE A 630 -19.70 14.48 -3.13
C ILE A 630 -20.94 14.81 -2.31
N ARG A 631 -22.09 14.32 -2.75
CA ARG A 631 -23.35 14.39 -2.00
C ARG A 631 -23.54 13.11 -1.21
N ALA A 632 -23.75 13.22 0.10
CA ALA A 632 -24.00 12.02 0.90
C ALA A 632 -25.36 11.40 0.53
N GLN A 633 -25.40 10.07 0.38
CA GLN A 633 -26.64 9.33 0.17
C GLN A 633 -27.68 9.69 1.22
N GLN A 634 -28.92 9.90 0.77
CA GLN A 634 -30.08 9.97 1.66
C GLN A 634 -30.76 8.61 1.81
N ASP A 635 -30.70 7.79 0.76
CA ASP A 635 -31.22 6.43 0.72
C ASP A 635 -30.14 5.47 0.16
N PRO A 636 -29.95 4.27 0.73
CA PRO A 636 -28.97 3.30 0.22
C PRO A 636 -29.16 2.87 -1.24
N SER A 637 -30.37 3.02 -1.79
CA SER A 637 -30.69 2.70 -3.20
C SER A 637 -30.32 3.82 -4.18
N GLU A 638 -29.96 5.01 -3.70
CA GLU A 638 -29.55 6.13 -4.54
C GLU A 638 -28.27 5.80 -5.33
N PRO A 639 -28.26 5.90 -6.67
CA PRO A 639 -27.08 5.58 -7.46
C PRO A 639 -25.90 6.49 -7.13
N VAL A 640 -24.77 5.89 -6.72
CA VAL A 640 -23.57 6.64 -6.32
C VAL A 640 -22.97 7.46 -7.47
N SER A 641 -23.15 7.04 -8.73
CA SER A 641 -22.73 7.81 -9.92
C SER A 641 -23.32 9.21 -10.00
N SER A 642 -24.50 9.41 -9.45
CA SER A 642 -25.15 10.72 -9.44
C SER A 642 -24.63 11.63 -8.32
N LEU A 643 -23.88 11.08 -7.37
CA LEU A 643 -23.50 11.75 -6.13
C LEU A 643 -22.07 12.29 -6.13
N ILE A 644 -21.21 11.74 -6.98
CA ILE A 644 -19.79 12.10 -7.05
C ILE A 644 -19.57 12.95 -8.30
N GLU A 645 -19.06 14.16 -8.10
CA GLU A 645 -18.63 15.06 -9.17
C GLU A 645 -17.11 15.20 -9.09
N ASP A 646 -16.42 14.41 -9.93
CA ASP A 646 -14.97 14.34 -10.02
C ASP A 646 -14.46 14.60 -11.46
N PRO A 647 -13.81 15.75 -11.73
CA PRO A 647 -13.77 16.94 -10.88
C PRO A 647 -15.08 17.73 -10.98
N TRP A 648 -15.49 18.37 -9.88
CA TRP A 648 -16.59 19.34 -9.90
C TRP A 648 -16.13 20.70 -10.44
N ARG A 649 -14.92 21.14 -10.06
CA ARG A 649 -14.29 22.36 -10.56
C ARG A 649 -12.80 22.16 -10.81
N ILE A 650 -12.29 22.87 -11.81
CA ILE A 650 -10.88 22.95 -12.14
C ILE A 650 -10.49 24.43 -12.21
N PHE A 651 -9.41 24.79 -11.52
CA PHE A 651 -8.85 26.14 -11.54
C PHE A 651 -7.42 26.07 -12.08
N PRO A 652 -7.12 26.67 -13.25
CA PRO A 652 -5.75 26.74 -13.75
C PRO A 652 -4.91 27.67 -12.86
N CYS A 653 -3.64 27.32 -12.68
CA CYS A 653 -2.68 28.06 -11.87
C CYS A 653 -1.63 28.76 -12.76
N PRO A 654 -0.91 29.78 -12.25
CA PRO A 654 0.02 30.58 -13.05
C PRO A 654 1.20 29.81 -13.66
N GLY A 655 1.58 28.67 -13.07
CA GLY A 655 2.64 27.82 -13.60
C GLY A 655 4.06 28.32 -13.35
N ASP A 656 4.28 29.25 -12.41
CA ASP A 656 5.57 29.93 -12.18
C ASP A 656 6.37 29.39 -10.96
N GLY A 657 5.85 28.35 -10.29
CA GLY A 657 6.46 27.76 -9.10
C GLY A 657 6.25 28.54 -7.79
N ALA A 658 5.56 29.70 -7.82
CA ALA A 658 5.26 30.47 -6.60
C ALA A 658 4.10 29.87 -5.78
N GLY A 659 3.36 28.94 -6.36
CA GLY A 659 2.16 28.33 -5.79
C GLY A 659 0.87 28.90 -6.39
N CYS A 660 -0.26 28.51 -5.81
CA CYS A 660 -1.59 28.83 -6.32
C CYS A 660 -2.57 28.99 -5.16
N SER A 661 -3.45 29.98 -5.22
CA SER A 661 -4.49 30.22 -4.22
C SER A 661 -5.79 30.60 -4.92
N VAL A 662 -6.86 29.86 -4.65
CA VAL A 662 -8.16 30.02 -5.30
C VAL A 662 -9.26 30.08 -4.25
N GLU A 663 -10.19 31.01 -4.43
CA GLU A 663 -11.42 31.11 -3.64
C GLU A 663 -12.63 30.90 -4.54
N PHE A 664 -13.62 30.16 -4.05
CA PHE A 664 -14.83 29.88 -4.79
C PHE A 664 -16.02 29.63 -3.87
N GLU A 665 -17.22 29.71 -4.44
CA GLU A 665 -18.48 29.44 -3.73
C GLU A 665 -19.29 28.35 -4.43
N ASP A 666 -20.05 27.57 -3.67
CA ASP A 666 -21.06 26.63 -4.19
C ASP A 666 -22.49 27.13 -3.92
N PRO A 667 -23.12 27.89 -4.85
CA PRO A 667 -24.50 28.34 -4.66
C PRO A 667 -25.52 27.19 -4.79
N GLN A 668 -25.18 26.08 -5.45
CA GLN A 668 -26.09 24.94 -5.61
C GLN A 668 -26.32 24.21 -4.29
N TRP A 669 -25.41 24.35 -3.32
CA TRP A 669 -25.59 23.91 -1.94
C TRP A 669 -26.94 24.32 -1.34
N LEU A 670 -27.41 25.53 -1.64
CA LEU A 670 -28.67 26.06 -1.10
C LEU A 670 -29.92 25.37 -1.67
N LEU A 671 -29.77 24.60 -2.75
CA LEU A 671 -30.87 23.95 -3.46
C LEU A 671 -31.14 22.54 -2.94
N GLU A 672 -30.24 21.97 -2.14
CA GLU A 672 -30.32 20.59 -1.68
C GLU A 672 -30.27 20.49 -0.15
N ALA A 673 -31.25 19.83 0.46
CA ALA A 673 -31.28 19.60 1.91
C ALA A 673 -30.50 18.33 2.29
N ARG A 674 -29.21 18.27 1.97
CA ARG A 674 -28.32 17.14 2.30
C ARG A 674 -26.91 17.58 2.64
N GLU A 675 -26.14 16.65 3.21
CA GLU A 675 -24.72 16.85 3.48
C GLU A 675 -23.91 16.76 2.19
N PHE A 676 -22.95 17.67 2.03
CA PHE A 676 -21.97 17.65 0.95
C PHE A 676 -20.59 17.53 1.56
N VAL A 677 -19.72 16.87 0.83
CA VAL A 677 -18.35 16.60 1.16
C VAL A 677 -17.50 17.19 0.05
N TYR A 678 -16.55 18.05 0.42
CA TYR A 678 -15.62 18.66 -0.53
C TYR A 678 -14.21 18.23 -0.17
N TYR A 679 -13.40 17.91 -1.15
CA TYR A 679 -11.96 17.82 -1.00
C TYR A 679 -11.28 18.38 -2.25
N ALA A 680 -10.03 18.81 -2.12
CA ALA A 680 -9.25 19.41 -3.18
C ALA A 680 -8.04 18.55 -3.55
N ARG A 681 -7.69 18.58 -4.84
CA ARG A 681 -6.43 18.10 -5.38
C ARG A 681 -5.57 19.27 -5.83
N ALA A 682 -4.31 19.28 -5.46
CA ALA A 682 -3.30 20.14 -6.08
C ALA A 682 -2.51 19.30 -7.08
N ILE A 683 -2.60 19.63 -8.36
CA ILE A 683 -1.94 18.88 -9.43
C ILE A 683 -0.67 19.62 -9.85
N GLN A 684 0.47 18.95 -9.68
CA GLN A 684 1.77 19.46 -10.06
C GLN A 684 2.03 19.25 -11.56
N GLU A 685 2.99 19.99 -12.10
CA GLU A 685 3.49 19.73 -13.45
C GLU A 685 4.02 18.30 -13.62
N PRO A 686 3.88 17.70 -14.82
CA PRO A 686 4.34 16.35 -15.06
C PRO A 686 5.83 16.16 -14.77
N THR A 687 6.14 15.11 -14.02
CA THR A 687 7.50 14.60 -13.78
C THR A 687 7.51 13.10 -14.09
N PRO A 688 8.65 12.51 -14.53
CA PRO A 688 8.71 11.07 -14.73
C PRO A 688 8.57 10.32 -13.40
N ALA A 689 7.71 9.30 -13.35
CA ALA A 689 7.54 8.43 -12.19
C ALA A 689 7.57 6.93 -12.54
N VAL A 690 8.08 6.14 -11.58
CA VAL A 690 8.22 4.68 -11.68
C VAL A 690 6.86 4.07 -11.92
N ASN A 691 6.76 3.24 -12.96
CA ASN A 691 5.55 2.49 -13.31
C ASN A 691 4.29 3.33 -13.60
N ALA A 692 4.37 4.66 -13.70
CA ALA A 692 3.22 5.52 -14.01
C ALA A 692 2.53 5.19 -15.35
N GLY A 693 3.24 4.51 -16.26
CA GLY A 693 2.68 4.03 -17.53
C GLY A 693 1.84 2.74 -17.44
N GLY A 694 1.73 2.11 -16.25
CA GLY A 694 1.02 0.85 -16.05
C GLY A 694 1.55 -0.25 -16.98
N LEU A 695 0.64 -0.87 -17.74
CA LEU A 695 0.99 -1.92 -18.72
C LEU A 695 1.57 -1.37 -20.04
N ARG A 696 1.74 -0.05 -20.17
CA ARG A 696 2.27 0.66 -21.36
C ARG A 696 1.63 0.17 -22.65
N CYS A 697 0.31 0.34 -22.70
CA CYS A 697 -0.47 -0.17 -23.81
C CYS A 697 -0.22 0.62 -25.11
N THR A 698 0.06 -0.11 -26.19
CA THR A 698 -0.06 0.39 -27.56
C THR A 698 -1.53 0.39 -27.96
N ARG A 699 -2.06 1.58 -28.23
CA ARG A 699 -3.47 1.79 -28.62
C ARG A 699 -3.61 1.97 -30.13
N ASP A 700 -4.71 1.48 -30.69
CA ASP A 700 -5.07 1.72 -32.09
C ASP A 700 -5.71 3.11 -32.29
N ALA A 701 -6.15 3.41 -33.52
CA ALA A 701 -6.77 4.70 -33.86
C ALA A 701 -8.10 4.97 -33.13
N SER A 702 -8.74 3.95 -32.56
CA SER A 702 -9.95 4.08 -31.73
C SER A 702 -9.65 4.24 -30.24
N GLY A 703 -8.38 4.18 -29.83
CA GLY A 703 -7.98 4.18 -28.43
C GLY A 703 -8.02 2.80 -27.77
N THR A 704 -8.34 1.74 -28.52
CA THR A 704 -8.42 0.38 -28.01
C THR A 704 -7.01 -0.18 -27.78
N CYS A 705 -6.80 -0.83 -26.63
CA CYS A 705 -5.54 -1.48 -26.32
C CYS A 705 -5.34 -2.73 -27.19
N ILE A 706 -4.26 -2.80 -27.97
CA ILE A 706 -4.00 -3.93 -28.88
C ILE A 706 -2.72 -4.72 -28.55
N ALA A 707 -1.82 -4.12 -27.77
CA ALA A 707 -0.62 -4.77 -27.26
C ALA A 707 -0.14 -4.05 -26.00
N VAL A 708 0.51 -4.77 -25.09
CA VAL A 708 1.09 -4.21 -23.87
C VAL A 708 2.59 -4.48 -23.81
N ASN A 709 3.33 -3.58 -23.16
CA ASN A 709 4.74 -3.78 -22.82
C ASN A 709 4.92 -3.61 -21.30
N PRO A 710 4.52 -4.58 -20.47
CA PRO A 710 4.56 -4.44 -19.01
C PRO A 710 5.99 -4.21 -18.48
N CYS A 711 6.07 -3.70 -17.27
CA CYS A 711 7.29 -3.71 -16.46
C CYS A 711 7.40 -5.06 -15.78
N TRP A 712 8.26 -5.91 -16.31
CA TRP A 712 8.38 -7.28 -15.84
C TRP A 712 9.14 -7.32 -14.50
N GLY A 713 8.69 -8.18 -13.60
CA GLY A 713 9.37 -8.48 -12.34
C GLY A 713 10.51 -9.50 -12.48
N ASP A 714 11.23 -9.48 -13.60
CA ASP A 714 12.27 -10.45 -13.97
C ASP A 714 13.15 -9.96 -15.13
N ASP A 715 14.06 -10.85 -15.58
CA ASP A 715 15.08 -10.64 -16.62
C ASP A 715 14.59 -10.07 -17.96
N ARG A 716 13.27 -9.97 -18.21
CA ARG A 716 12.69 -9.28 -19.37
C ARG A 716 12.74 -7.76 -19.27
N THR A 717 12.74 -7.19 -18.07
CA THR A 717 12.97 -5.76 -17.83
C THR A 717 14.26 -5.61 -17.04
N PRO A 718 15.31 -4.97 -17.58
CA PRO A 718 16.56 -4.80 -16.84
C PRO A 718 16.33 -4.13 -15.48
N ALA A 719 17.07 -4.54 -14.44
CA ALA A 719 16.96 -3.94 -13.10
C ALA A 719 17.19 -2.41 -13.09
N GLY A 720 18.05 -1.91 -13.98
CA GLY A 720 18.31 -0.48 -14.14
C GLY A 720 17.30 0.28 -15.01
N ASP A 721 16.25 -0.38 -15.52
CA ASP A 721 15.11 0.27 -16.15
C ASP A 721 14.03 0.53 -15.11
N ASP A 722 13.89 1.81 -14.73
CA ASP A 722 12.94 2.29 -13.74
C ASP A 722 11.51 2.42 -14.27
N CYS A 723 11.27 2.08 -15.54
CA CYS A 723 9.94 2.12 -16.13
C CYS A 723 9.25 3.48 -16.05
N LEU A 724 10.02 4.56 -16.14
CA LEU A 724 9.52 5.92 -15.98
C LEU A 724 8.53 6.29 -17.09
N ALA A 725 7.45 6.96 -16.69
CA ALA A 725 6.51 7.63 -17.58
C ALA A 725 6.07 8.96 -16.94
N ASP A 726 5.60 9.91 -17.77
CA ASP A 726 5.10 11.20 -17.27
C ASP A 726 3.95 10.99 -16.29
N ASN A 727 4.05 11.61 -15.12
CA ASN A 727 3.09 11.54 -14.04
C ASN A 727 2.77 12.92 -13.49
N GLU A 728 1.49 13.19 -13.21
CA GLU A 728 1.06 14.44 -12.58
C GLU A 728 0.91 14.26 -11.07
N GLU A 729 2.05 14.28 -10.38
CA GLU A 729 2.13 14.19 -8.91
C GLU A 729 1.12 15.12 -8.25
N ARG A 730 0.49 14.65 -7.17
CA ARG A 730 -0.62 15.38 -6.56
C ARG A 730 -0.73 15.20 -5.06
N ALA A 731 -1.40 16.17 -4.44
CA ALA A 731 -1.81 16.12 -3.05
C ALA A 731 -3.33 16.17 -2.93
N TRP A 732 -3.91 15.40 -2.00
CA TRP A 732 -5.34 15.33 -1.72
C TRP A 732 -5.62 15.80 -0.29
N SER A 733 -6.36 16.89 -0.15
CA SER A 733 -6.79 17.38 1.17
C SER A 733 -7.69 16.36 1.85
N SER A 734 -7.67 16.26 3.18
CA SER A 734 -8.81 15.63 3.86
C SER A 734 -10.13 16.35 3.54
N PRO A 735 -11.28 15.66 3.56
CA PRO A 735 -12.54 16.29 3.21
C PRO A 735 -13.03 17.26 4.28
N ILE A 736 -13.79 18.27 3.85
CA ILE A 736 -14.66 19.07 4.72
C ILE A 736 -16.08 18.54 4.56
N PHE A 737 -16.69 18.10 5.67
CA PHE A 737 -18.05 17.58 5.71
C PHE A 737 -18.99 18.71 6.13
N LEU A 738 -19.89 19.14 5.23
CA LEU A 738 -20.82 20.25 5.48
C LEU A 738 -22.23 19.71 5.62
N GLN A 739 -22.87 19.99 6.76
CA GLN A 739 -24.28 19.71 7.00
C GLN A 739 -25.11 21.00 6.98
N PRO A 740 -26.27 21.01 6.31
CA PRO A 740 -27.16 22.16 6.33
C PRO A 740 -27.72 22.38 7.74
N ALA A 741 -28.14 23.60 8.03
CA ALA A 741 -28.95 23.85 9.22
C ALA A 741 -30.27 23.08 9.14
N GLU A 742 -30.70 22.50 10.29
CA GLU A 742 -32.06 22.00 10.42
C GLU A 742 -33.04 23.12 10.08
N GLN A 743 -34.00 22.83 9.20
CA GLN A 743 -35.02 23.78 8.76
C GLN A 743 -36.07 24.02 9.84
#